data_AF-A0A848XQM7-F1
#
_entry.id   AF-A0A848XQM7-F1
#
_cell.length_a   1.000
_cell.length_b   1.000
_cell.length_c   1.000
_cell.angle_alpha   90.00
_cell.angle_beta   90.00
_cell.angle_gamma   90.00
#
_symmetry.space_group_name_H-M   'P 1'
#
loop_
_entity.id
_entity.type
_entity.pdbx_description
1 polymer ?
#
loop_
_entity_poly.entity_id
_entity_poly.type
_entity_poly.pdbx_seq_one_letter_code
_entity_poly.pdbx_strand_id
1 'polypeptide(L)'
;MAGIQLTTLGRTELTRTDGGSILSVLAQPKRLALLVYLVVEGSDRLVRRDSVATVFWPDSDQSDARANLRKSLYYLKQSLGPDVLVTRGDEEVGIDPALLECDVVILLSGGPVEAEGPFLDGFHFTGASVEWEDWLGAVRERVRSHAPAQEAGEPADGVVPQRHEEGDGSAGDPVEGTGPMRPFRHFVPTLVVLVLAGFAWLGLRDEADRPTRYDRVRLGSGAQFLTVVQRHYALPPDGSGILFRDSVDRRQGTWWKGQGEIGPTYVDGLDDIFGPVFSPDGRWIAFSRDGGLWKQPLEGAPPVLLVDSISDDFNPGIAWLAEAGILYEDRDHGLRLLDEELGTIRLLATAEEVGEVFHVRALPSGEGVVVTGCDGWCESATPRLSYVDLERDTVVALRSDVWMAWPMSDGRLVMVDSRGAVFASAFDPSDATLGAPVPLLEGVRVAPFPDVTVGADGSLLYIAGGRDRFRERIVWVDRDGRRKTEISLWPDSSRVGALSLSPDDDRLALEVITDESGQQIWLQELPDGALAPLTEGPARARRPVWSPDASSLAFVTQVLGADDQWDSWVSTLPTDASTTTRRTLLRHDEIIMEVAMTADWSVAVVRTGDAAKGEGDVVFTRLAGPAVWQGVLDSGANEYGLALSPDGRWLAHVSEVSGRPEVYVRPFPGPGPRVQVSREGAVAPRWAHSGNELFFRTLNPEDPDGDTRFMVVAEVTTADGFRVESTASLFGTAGYERGPRVPLYEVTADDQAFVMVTSVAFWDWIDGDVVYSRSWYWSDGVQAKLHGS
;
A
#
# COMPACT_ATOMS: atom_id res chain seq x y z
N MET A 1 -5.66 14.19 40.51
CA MET A 1 -5.98 14.41 39.09
C MET A 1 -5.21 13.34 38.34
N ALA A 2 -5.91 12.53 37.54
CA ALA A 2 -5.27 11.47 36.76
C ALA A 2 -4.18 12.08 35.86
N GLY A 3 -3.07 11.37 35.67
CA GLY A 3 -1.97 11.83 34.82
C GLY A 3 -2.23 11.61 33.33
N ILE A 4 -3.24 10.78 33.02
CA ILE A 4 -3.61 10.35 31.67
C ILE A 4 -5.14 10.40 31.54
N GLN A 5 -5.62 10.92 30.41
CA GLN A 5 -7.02 10.93 30.03
C GLN A 5 -7.20 10.12 28.74
N LEU A 6 -8.19 9.23 28.72
CA LEU A 6 -8.56 8.37 27.60
C LEU A 6 -10.00 8.69 27.16
N THR A 7 -10.14 9.34 26.01
CA THR A 7 -11.42 9.63 25.34
C THR A 7 -11.76 8.46 24.42
N THR A 8 -13.00 8.00 24.43
CA THR A 8 -13.51 6.84 23.67
C THR A 8 -14.95 7.04 23.15
N LEU A 9 -15.65 8.10 23.58
CA LEU A 9 -16.96 8.51 23.08
C LEU A 9 -16.77 9.55 21.97
N GLY A 10 -16.86 9.10 20.71
CA GLY A 10 -16.42 9.89 19.55
C GLY A 10 -14.97 9.60 19.20
N ARG A 11 -14.16 10.64 18.99
CA ARG A 11 -12.75 10.46 18.59
C ARG A 11 -11.95 9.84 19.72
N THR A 12 -11.31 8.69 19.46
CA THR A 12 -10.47 8.03 20.46
C THR A 12 -9.14 8.77 20.63
N GLU A 13 -8.91 9.34 21.80
CA GLU A 13 -7.71 10.11 22.13
C GLU A 13 -7.11 9.65 23.46
N LEU A 14 -5.79 9.77 23.61
CA LEU A 14 -5.07 9.36 24.82
C LEU A 14 -4.00 10.41 25.13
N THR A 15 -4.27 11.25 26.11
CA THR A 15 -3.47 12.44 26.43
C THR A 15 -2.91 12.39 27.84
N ARG A 16 -1.77 13.07 28.06
CA ARG A 16 -1.19 13.31 29.39
C ARG A 16 -1.58 14.69 29.90
N THR A 17 -1.50 14.89 31.22
CA THR A 17 -1.75 16.19 31.87
C THR A 17 -0.82 17.34 31.46
N ASP A 18 0.26 17.07 30.72
CA ASP A 18 1.13 18.07 30.10
C ASP A 18 0.69 18.48 28.68
N GLY A 19 -0.40 17.89 28.17
CA GLY A 19 -0.91 18.09 26.80
C GLY A 19 -0.30 17.15 25.76
N GLY A 20 0.63 16.27 26.14
CA GLY A 20 1.24 15.31 25.22
C GLY A 20 0.29 14.15 24.86
N SER A 21 0.04 13.95 23.56
CA SER A 21 -0.70 12.77 23.07
C SER A 21 0.21 11.53 23.05
N ILE A 22 -0.28 10.40 23.58
CA ILE A 22 0.43 9.12 23.61
C ILE A 22 0.16 8.34 22.31
N LEU A 23 0.57 8.93 21.19
CA LEU A 23 0.36 8.40 19.83
C LEU A 23 0.86 6.96 19.65
N SER A 24 1.87 6.54 20.40
CA SER A 24 2.43 5.18 20.34
C SER A 24 1.40 4.09 20.66
N VAL A 25 0.48 4.32 21.59
CA VAL A 25 -0.60 3.36 21.89
C VAL A 25 -1.75 3.49 20.90
N LEU A 26 -2.08 4.71 20.47
CA LEU A 26 -3.14 4.97 19.48
C LEU A 26 -2.82 4.32 18.11
N ALA A 27 -1.54 4.32 17.70
CA ALA A 27 -1.05 3.65 16.50
C ALA A 27 -0.99 2.11 16.59
N GLN A 28 -1.52 1.50 17.67
CA GLN A 28 -1.48 0.05 17.90
C GLN A 28 -2.89 -0.47 18.27
N PRO A 29 -3.82 -0.62 17.30
CA PRO A 29 -5.24 -0.86 17.56
C PRO A 29 -5.51 -2.01 18.54
N LYS A 30 -4.82 -3.15 18.40
CA LYS A 30 -4.98 -4.30 19.31
C LYS A 30 -4.53 -4.02 20.76
N ARG A 31 -3.56 -3.12 20.96
CA ARG A 31 -3.08 -2.71 22.29
C ARG A 31 -3.93 -1.59 22.89
N LEU A 32 -4.46 -0.69 22.06
CA LEU A 32 -5.48 0.27 22.45
C LEU A 32 -6.77 -0.44 22.87
N ALA A 33 -7.22 -1.44 22.11
CA ALA A 33 -8.36 -2.29 22.46
C ALA A 33 -8.16 -3.00 23.80
N LEU A 34 -6.97 -3.59 24.01
CA LEU A 34 -6.58 -4.18 25.30
C LEU A 34 -6.60 -3.15 26.44
N LEU A 35 -6.12 -1.93 26.21
CA LEU A 35 -6.17 -0.85 27.20
C LEU A 35 -7.62 -0.50 27.55
N VAL A 36 -8.47 -0.22 26.56
CA VAL A 36 -9.89 0.12 26.79
C VAL A 36 -10.62 -1.03 27.49
N TYR A 37 -10.34 -2.29 27.12
CA TYR A 37 -10.87 -3.46 27.81
C TYR A 37 -10.48 -3.49 29.29
N LEU A 38 -9.20 -3.31 29.60
CA LEU A 38 -8.70 -3.31 30.98
C LEU A 38 -9.17 -2.09 31.79
N VAL A 39 -9.49 -0.97 31.15
CA VAL A 39 -10.08 0.21 31.78
C VAL A 39 -11.56 -0.01 32.10
N VAL A 40 -12.32 -0.60 31.17
CA VAL A 40 -13.78 -0.76 31.28
C VAL A 40 -14.21 -2.01 32.04
N GLU A 41 -13.53 -3.15 31.91
CA GLU A 41 -13.77 -4.33 32.76
C GLU A 41 -13.02 -4.27 34.10
N GLY A 42 -11.97 -3.44 34.14
CA GLY A 42 -11.13 -3.25 35.32
C GLY A 42 -11.50 -2.08 36.22
N SER A 43 -12.59 -1.36 35.92
CA SER A 43 -13.06 -0.19 36.70
C SER A 43 -13.24 -0.52 38.19
N ASP A 44 -13.81 -1.70 38.48
CA ASP A 44 -14.20 -2.12 39.84
C ASP A 44 -13.41 -3.34 40.35
N ARG A 45 -12.52 -3.93 39.54
CA ARG A 45 -11.83 -5.20 39.83
C ARG A 45 -10.56 -5.37 38.99
N LEU A 46 -9.70 -6.32 39.36
CA LEU A 46 -8.67 -6.80 38.43
C LEU A 46 -9.26 -7.89 37.52
N VAL A 47 -8.79 -7.95 36.28
CA VAL A 47 -9.22 -8.90 35.25
C VAL A 47 -8.23 -10.07 35.18
N ARG A 48 -8.73 -11.29 34.98
CA ARG A 48 -7.89 -12.49 34.85
C ARG A 48 -7.13 -12.50 33.52
N ARG A 49 -5.82 -12.72 33.57
CA ARG A 49 -4.94 -12.79 32.40
C ARG A 49 -5.38 -13.86 31.40
N ASP A 50 -5.87 -15.01 31.85
CA ASP A 50 -6.38 -16.05 30.93
C ASP A 50 -7.61 -15.59 30.15
N SER A 51 -8.56 -14.88 30.79
CA SER A 51 -9.74 -14.34 30.12
C SER A 51 -9.33 -13.30 29.07
N VAL A 52 -8.42 -12.39 29.42
CA VAL A 52 -7.84 -11.41 28.49
C VAL A 52 -7.10 -12.11 27.35
N ALA A 53 -6.34 -13.17 27.65
CA ALA A 53 -5.60 -13.92 26.64
C ALA A 53 -6.54 -14.58 25.62
N THR A 54 -7.65 -15.16 26.07
CA THR A 54 -8.70 -15.72 25.17
C THR A 54 -9.35 -14.64 24.31
N VAL A 55 -9.71 -13.48 24.89
CA VAL A 55 -10.36 -12.38 24.16
C VAL A 55 -9.47 -11.77 23.07
N PHE A 56 -8.15 -11.70 23.29
CA PHE A 56 -7.24 -11.03 22.36
C PHE A 56 -6.40 -11.98 21.49
N TRP A 57 -6.24 -13.26 21.86
CA TRP A 57 -5.50 -14.25 21.08
C TRP A 57 -6.22 -15.62 21.07
N PRO A 58 -7.46 -15.70 20.54
CA PRO A 58 -8.27 -16.91 20.57
C PRO A 58 -7.65 -18.08 19.79
N ASP A 59 -6.95 -17.77 18.69
CA ASP A 59 -6.33 -18.76 17.79
C ASP A 59 -4.92 -19.19 18.21
N SER A 60 -4.38 -18.61 19.29
CA SER A 60 -3.07 -18.98 19.84
C SER A 60 -3.19 -20.09 20.88
N ASP A 61 -2.15 -20.93 21.03
CA ASP A 61 -2.10 -21.84 22.16
C ASP A 61 -1.97 -21.07 23.50
N GLN A 62 -2.26 -21.73 24.61
CA GLN A 62 -2.31 -21.07 25.92
C GLN A 62 -0.96 -20.48 26.35
N SER A 63 0.16 -21.04 25.89
CA SER A 63 1.51 -20.53 26.12
C SER A 63 1.76 -19.23 25.35
N ASP A 64 1.46 -19.25 24.05
CA ASP A 64 1.68 -18.13 23.14
C ASP A 64 0.72 -16.97 23.40
N ALA A 65 -0.55 -17.24 23.70
CA ALA A 65 -1.52 -16.24 24.13
C ALA A 65 -1.03 -15.51 25.41
N ARG A 66 -0.52 -16.26 26.39
CA ARG A 66 0.09 -15.69 27.63
C ARG A 66 1.39 -14.92 27.35
N ALA A 67 2.21 -15.36 26.38
CA ALA A 67 3.42 -14.66 25.97
C ALA A 67 3.09 -13.32 25.27
N ASN A 68 2.10 -13.32 24.37
CA ASN A 68 1.65 -12.15 23.63
C ASN A 68 0.92 -11.13 24.53
N LEU A 69 0.13 -11.61 25.50
CA LEU A 69 -0.41 -10.75 26.56
C LEU A 69 0.72 -10.09 27.36
N ARG A 70 1.74 -10.84 27.77
CA ARG A 70 2.89 -10.29 28.52
C ARG A 70 3.64 -9.21 27.75
N LYS A 71 3.88 -9.42 26.45
CA LYS A 71 4.48 -8.41 25.54
C LYS A 71 3.61 -7.15 25.45
N SER A 72 2.30 -7.31 25.28
CA SER A 72 1.36 -6.19 25.15
C SER A 72 1.22 -5.39 26.45
N LEU A 73 1.17 -6.05 27.60
CA LEU A 73 1.17 -5.39 28.92
C LEU A 73 2.49 -4.68 29.20
N TYR A 74 3.64 -5.26 28.81
CA TYR A 74 4.94 -4.60 28.92
C TYR A 74 4.99 -3.31 28.08
N TYR A 75 4.48 -3.35 26.84
CA TYR A 75 4.38 -2.17 25.98
C TYR A 75 3.49 -1.08 26.59
N LEU A 76 2.28 -1.43 27.04
CA LEU A 76 1.39 -0.48 27.72
C LEU A 76 2.06 0.13 28.97
N LYS A 77 2.81 -0.65 29.74
CA LYS A 77 3.57 -0.17 30.91
C LYS A 77 4.68 0.82 30.51
N GLN A 78 5.33 0.60 29.37
CA GLN A 78 6.37 1.50 28.85
C GLN A 78 5.78 2.84 28.34
N SER A 79 4.64 2.81 27.65
CA SER A 79 4.00 4.00 27.07
C SER A 79 3.21 4.83 28.09
N LEU A 80 2.49 4.18 29.01
CA LEU A 80 1.65 4.85 30.02
C LEU A 80 2.43 5.20 31.29
N GLY A 81 3.45 4.41 31.64
CA GLY A 81 4.23 4.57 32.86
C GLY A 81 4.13 3.34 33.79
N PRO A 82 5.12 3.16 34.69
CA PRO A 82 5.29 1.90 35.42
C PRO A 82 4.16 1.59 36.40
N ASP A 83 3.47 2.60 36.91
CA ASP A 83 2.48 2.47 37.99
C ASP A 83 1.03 2.40 37.49
N VAL A 84 0.77 2.70 36.21
CA VAL A 84 -0.58 2.69 35.61
C VAL A 84 -1.17 1.27 35.52
N LEU A 85 -0.31 0.25 35.36
CA LEU A 85 -0.71 -1.15 35.28
C LEU A 85 -0.55 -1.84 36.64
N VAL A 86 -1.68 -2.15 37.27
CA VAL A 86 -1.77 -2.85 38.55
C VAL A 86 -1.87 -4.35 38.31
N THR A 87 -1.12 -5.15 39.07
CA THR A 87 -1.17 -6.62 39.01
C THR A 87 -1.30 -7.23 40.39
N ARG A 88 -2.00 -8.36 40.50
CA ARG A 88 -2.07 -9.18 41.71
C ARG A 88 -1.53 -10.57 41.40
N GLY A 89 -0.26 -10.77 41.74
CA GLY A 89 0.49 -11.97 41.34
C GLY A 89 0.58 -12.09 39.82
N ASP A 90 0.64 -13.33 39.33
CA ASP A 90 0.78 -13.63 37.91
C ASP A 90 -0.53 -13.90 37.16
N GLU A 91 -1.67 -13.82 37.84
CA GLU A 91 -2.97 -14.24 37.30
C GLU A 91 -3.92 -13.06 36.99
N GLU A 92 -3.73 -11.90 37.62
CA GLU A 92 -4.66 -10.75 37.53
C GLU A 92 -3.95 -9.45 37.13
N VAL A 93 -4.62 -8.63 36.32
CA VAL A 93 -4.14 -7.35 35.80
C VAL A 93 -5.30 -6.34 35.65
N GLY A 94 -5.02 -5.05 35.84
CA GLY A 94 -5.96 -3.96 35.64
C GLY A 94 -5.22 -2.61 35.54
N ILE A 95 -5.98 -1.53 35.44
CA ILE A 95 -5.46 -0.15 35.36
C ILE A 95 -5.76 0.57 36.69
N ASP A 96 -4.86 1.45 37.13
CA ASP A 96 -5.14 2.32 38.29
C ASP A 96 -6.03 3.50 37.87
N PRO A 97 -7.31 3.57 38.31
CA PRO A 97 -8.21 4.66 37.95
C PRO A 97 -7.82 6.01 38.57
N ALA A 98 -6.88 6.05 39.53
CA ALA A 98 -6.34 7.30 40.04
C ALA A 98 -5.27 7.91 39.10
N LEU A 99 -4.74 7.13 38.14
CA LEU A 99 -3.68 7.54 37.22
C LEU A 99 -4.16 7.67 35.76
N LEU A 100 -5.14 6.85 35.34
CA LEU A 100 -5.77 6.92 34.03
C LEU A 100 -7.29 7.03 34.17
N GLU A 101 -7.85 8.14 33.71
CA GLU A 101 -9.28 8.43 33.71
C GLU A 101 -9.86 8.27 32.30
N CYS A 102 -11.09 7.75 32.19
CA CYS A 102 -11.70 7.43 30.89
C CYS A 102 -13.17 7.82 30.83
N ASP A 103 -13.54 8.53 29.77
CA ASP A 103 -14.85 9.14 29.56
C ASP A 103 -16.02 8.14 29.62
N VAL A 104 -15.91 6.98 28.97
CA VAL A 104 -16.96 5.94 29.03
C VAL A 104 -17.13 5.39 30.44
N VAL A 105 -16.07 5.33 31.25
CA VAL A 105 -16.15 4.84 32.65
C VAL A 105 -16.82 5.89 33.53
N ILE A 106 -16.54 7.18 33.31
CA ILE A 106 -17.25 8.28 33.99
C ILE A 106 -18.75 8.21 33.65
N LEU A 107 -19.11 8.11 32.36
CA LEU A 107 -20.50 8.05 31.90
C LEU A 107 -21.25 6.84 32.50
N LEU A 108 -20.65 5.65 32.44
CA LEU A 108 -21.24 4.42 33.00
C LEU A 108 -21.32 4.43 34.54
N SER A 109 -20.54 5.29 35.20
CA SER A 109 -20.63 5.55 36.65
C SER A 109 -21.65 6.65 37.00
N GLY A 110 -22.35 7.22 36.02
CA GLY A 110 -23.30 8.31 36.20
C GLY A 110 -22.67 9.70 36.39
N GLY A 111 -21.39 9.85 36.03
CA GLY A 111 -20.70 11.15 36.03
C GLY A 111 -21.00 11.99 34.78
N PRO A 112 -20.79 13.32 34.82
CA PRO A 112 -21.02 14.20 33.68
C PRO A 112 -19.92 14.03 32.62
N VAL A 113 -20.32 13.78 31.38
CA VAL A 113 -19.43 13.65 30.21
C VAL A 113 -20.13 14.29 29.01
N GLU A 114 -19.41 15.11 28.24
CA GLU A 114 -19.84 15.53 26.91
C GLU A 114 -19.44 14.43 25.92
N ALA A 115 -20.42 13.65 25.46
CA ALA A 115 -20.18 12.58 24.49
C ALA A 115 -20.18 13.18 23.07
N GLU A 116 -19.00 13.26 22.44
CA GLU A 116 -18.85 13.79 21.06
C GLU A 116 -19.25 12.77 19.98
N GLY A 117 -19.50 11.51 20.34
CA GLY A 117 -19.95 10.47 19.41
C GLY A 117 -20.11 9.09 20.07
N PRO A 118 -20.29 8.02 19.26
CA PRO A 118 -20.47 6.66 19.77
C PRO A 118 -19.22 6.11 20.45
N PHE A 119 -19.41 5.15 21.36
CA PHE A 119 -18.30 4.43 22.00
C PHE A 119 -17.51 3.60 20.99
N LEU A 120 -16.23 3.94 20.83
CA LEU A 120 -15.29 3.35 19.88
C LEU A 120 -15.87 3.25 18.46
N ASP A 121 -16.40 4.36 17.92
CA ASP A 121 -17.03 4.34 16.60
C ASP A 121 -16.05 3.92 15.49
N GLY A 122 -16.50 3.05 14.57
CA GLY A 122 -15.68 2.49 13.48
C GLY A 122 -14.41 1.73 13.91
N PHE A 123 -14.20 1.45 15.20
CA PHE A 123 -12.95 0.89 15.71
C PHE A 123 -12.85 -0.64 15.53
N HIS A 124 -11.76 -1.09 14.91
CA HIS A 124 -11.47 -2.52 14.65
C HIS A 124 -9.98 -2.85 14.80
N PHE A 125 -9.65 -4.12 15.05
CA PHE A 125 -8.26 -4.62 15.06
C PHE A 125 -8.17 -6.09 14.59
N THR A 126 -7.00 -6.49 14.07
CA THR A 126 -6.78 -7.82 13.50
C THR A 126 -6.80 -8.95 14.54
N GLY A 127 -7.55 -10.00 14.25
CA GLY A 127 -7.73 -11.13 15.17
C GLY A 127 -8.49 -10.74 16.44
N ALA A 128 -9.56 -9.94 16.29
CA ALA A 128 -10.59 -9.77 17.30
C ALA A 128 -11.38 -11.08 17.46
N SER A 129 -11.64 -11.50 18.69
CA SER A 129 -12.43 -12.68 19.01
C SER A 129 -13.93 -12.40 18.95
N VAL A 130 -14.75 -13.47 18.94
CA VAL A 130 -16.20 -13.34 19.13
C VAL A 130 -16.49 -12.74 20.51
N GLU A 131 -15.72 -13.14 21.51
CA GLU A 131 -15.80 -12.64 22.88
C GLU A 131 -15.47 -11.13 22.99
N TRP A 132 -14.64 -10.59 22.10
CA TRP A 132 -14.42 -9.14 21.98
C TRP A 132 -15.62 -8.41 21.38
N GLU A 133 -16.18 -8.93 20.28
CA GLU A 133 -17.32 -8.28 19.60
C GLU A 133 -18.59 -8.32 20.47
N ASP A 134 -18.87 -9.46 21.13
CA ASP A 134 -19.95 -9.59 22.11
C ASP A 134 -19.77 -8.60 23.27
N TRP A 135 -18.54 -8.43 23.75
CA TRP A 135 -18.20 -7.46 24.79
C TRP A 135 -18.40 -6.02 24.32
N LEU A 136 -17.88 -5.66 23.14
CA LEU A 136 -17.99 -4.31 22.57
C LEU A 136 -19.46 -3.94 22.32
N GLY A 137 -20.26 -4.88 21.80
CA GLY A 137 -21.71 -4.74 21.65
C GLY A 137 -22.41 -4.50 22.99
N ALA A 138 -22.07 -5.28 24.02
CA ALA A 138 -22.62 -5.10 25.37
C ALA A 138 -22.25 -3.73 25.98
N VAL A 139 -21.00 -3.26 25.84
CA VAL A 139 -20.61 -1.93 26.33
C VAL A 139 -21.35 -0.82 25.57
N ARG A 140 -21.46 -0.91 24.24
CA ARG A 140 -22.23 0.06 23.43
C ARG A 140 -23.71 0.12 23.83
N GLU A 141 -24.33 -1.01 24.21
CA GLU A 141 -25.69 -1.05 24.75
C GLU A 141 -25.78 -0.33 26.11
N ARG A 142 -24.84 -0.57 27.03
CA ARG A 142 -24.78 0.15 28.32
C ARG A 142 -24.59 1.66 28.11
N VAL A 143 -23.77 2.08 27.15
CA VAL A 143 -23.55 3.49 26.82
C VAL A 143 -24.85 4.12 26.30
N ARG A 144 -25.54 3.45 25.36
CA ARG A 144 -26.85 3.90 24.86
C ARG A 144 -27.92 4.01 25.96
N SER A 145 -27.88 3.18 27.00
CA SER A 145 -28.82 3.28 28.13
C SER A 145 -28.48 4.36 29.17
N HIS A 146 -27.29 4.97 29.11
CA HIS A 146 -26.86 6.07 29.99
C HIS A 146 -26.77 7.43 29.28
N ALA A 147 -26.75 7.45 27.96
CA ALA A 147 -26.86 8.70 27.19
C ALA A 147 -28.27 9.32 27.35
N PRO A 148 -28.39 10.62 27.63
CA PRO A 148 -29.69 11.28 27.65
C PRO A 148 -30.28 11.29 26.23
N ALA A 149 -31.56 10.93 26.10
CA ALA A 149 -32.26 10.98 24.82
C ALA A 149 -32.31 12.43 24.31
N GLN A 150 -31.53 12.74 23.27
CA GLN A 150 -31.70 13.98 22.52
C GLN A 150 -33.03 13.92 21.76
N GLU A 151 -33.98 14.75 22.16
CA GLU A 151 -35.27 14.88 21.48
C GLU A 151 -35.05 15.42 20.06
N ALA A 152 -35.54 14.67 19.06
CA ALA A 152 -35.59 15.15 17.68
C ALA A 152 -36.55 16.36 17.60
N GLY A 153 -36.04 17.51 17.16
CA GLY A 153 -36.82 18.74 17.10
C GLY A 153 -37.90 18.71 16.02
N GLU A 154 -39.17 18.66 16.43
CA GLU A 154 -40.28 19.10 15.58
C GLU A 154 -40.26 20.63 15.42
N PRO A 155 -40.66 21.16 14.25
CA PRO A 155 -40.71 22.60 14.02
C PRO A 155 -41.84 23.26 14.83
N ALA A 156 -41.50 24.34 15.55
CA ALA A 156 -42.44 25.05 16.41
C ALA A 156 -43.47 25.85 15.60
N ASP A 157 -44.69 25.30 15.46
CA ASP A 157 -45.85 26.06 15.00
C ASP A 157 -46.54 26.73 16.21
N GLY A 158 -46.49 28.07 16.26
CA GLY A 158 -46.83 28.83 17.46
C GLY A 158 -48.33 29.12 17.60
N VAL A 159 -48.95 28.66 18.70
CA VAL A 159 -50.23 29.20 19.18
C VAL A 159 -50.15 29.56 20.67
N VAL A 160 -50.59 30.79 20.98
CA VAL A 160 -50.55 31.45 22.29
C VAL A 160 -51.42 30.72 23.33
N PRO A 161 -50.99 30.57 24.60
CA PRO A 161 -51.81 29.95 25.63
C PRO A 161 -52.89 30.90 26.17
N GLN A 162 -54.11 30.40 26.31
CA GLN A 162 -55.07 30.90 27.30
C GLN A 162 -55.45 29.76 28.25
N ARG A 163 -55.08 29.90 29.52
CA ARG A 163 -55.78 29.24 30.62
C ARG A 163 -56.87 30.19 31.11
N HIS A 164 -58.04 29.66 31.43
CA HIS A 164 -58.68 29.78 32.74
C HIS A 164 -59.96 28.93 32.73
N GLU A 165 -60.11 28.08 33.75
CA GLU A 165 -61.38 27.70 34.43
C GLU A 165 -62.55 27.13 33.57
N GLU A 166 -63.47 26.31 34.05
CA GLU A 166 -63.71 25.54 35.28
C GLU A 166 -64.79 24.48 34.90
N GLY A 167 -65.08 23.50 35.75
CA GLY A 167 -66.36 22.76 35.64
C GLY A 167 -66.27 21.23 35.67
N ASP A 168 -66.28 20.69 36.88
CA ASP A 168 -66.79 19.35 37.18
C ASP A 168 -68.27 19.21 36.74
N GLY A 169 -68.72 18.00 36.37
CA GLY A 169 -70.04 17.80 35.77
C GLY A 169 -70.33 16.35 35.37
N SER A 170 -70.68 15.53 36.37
CA SER A 170 -71.05 14.12 36.23
C SER A 170 -72.09 13.79 35.14
N ALA A 171 -71.86 12.69 34.43
CA ALA A 171 -72.90 11.98 33.67
C ALA A 171 -73.55 10.90 34.56
N GLY A 172 -74.88 10.83 34.54
CA GLY A 172 -75.66 9.89 35.35
C GLY A 172 -76.95 9.43 34.67
N ASP A 173 -76.80 8.36 33.87
CA ASP A 173 -77.81 7.35 33.51
C ASP A 173 -79.07 7.71 32.68
N PRO A 174 -79.70 6.70 32.03
CA PRO A 174 -80.37 6.87 30.73
C PRO A 174 -81.90 6.72 30.77
N VAL A 175 -82.57 6.85 29.61
CA VAL A 175 -83.77 6.04 29.25
C VAL A 175 -84.07 6.07 27.73
N GLU A 176 -84.44 4.89 27.23
CA GLU A 176 -85.17 4.43 26.02
C GLU A 176 -85.70 5.40 24.92
N GLY A 177 -85.83 4.93 23.65
CA GLY A 177 -86.60 5.72 22.66
C GLY A 177 -86.71 5.34 21.15
N THR A 178 -86.46 4.11 20.69
CA THR A 178 -87.01 3.54 19.41
C THR A 178 -87.01 4.33 18.06
N GLY A 179 -85.93 4.18 17.26
CA GLY A 179 -85.90 4.01 15.77
C GLY A 179 -86.54 5.02 14.79
N PRO A 180 -86.48 4.79 13.44
CA PRO A 180 -85.61 3.89 12.66
C PRO A 180 -84.74 4.63 11.61
N MET A 181 -83.66 4.01 11.11
CA MET A 181 -82.84 4.58 10.00
C MET A 181 -82.61 3.64 8.81
N ARG A 182 -82.41 4.28 7.64
CA ARG A 182 -82.27 3.71 6.28
C ARG A 182 -80.86 3.14 6.00
N PRO A 183 -80.67 2.35 4.92
CA PRO A 183 -79.55 1.42 4.85
C PRO A 183 -78.18 2.05 4.55
N PHE A 184 -77.16 1.47 5.18
CA PHE A 184 -75.75 1.72 4.93
C PHE A 184 -75.32 1.28 3.52
N ARG A 185 -74.77 2.20 2.73
CA ARG A 185 -73.96 1.92 1.54
C ARG A 185 -73.09 3.14 1.28
N HIS A 186 -71.77 2.99 1.43
CA HIS A 186 -70.63 3.85 0.98
C HIS A 186 -69.42 3.82 1.96
N PHE A 187 -69.00 2.65 2.45
CA PHE A 187 -67.81 2.52 3.33
C PHE A 187 -66.84 1.39 2.92
N VAL A 188 -66.89 0.98 1.65
CA VAL A 188 -65.99 -0.06 1.07
C VAL A 188 -64.83 0.54 0.25
N PRO A 189 -64.99 1.62 -0.55
CA PRO A 189 -63.88 2.15 -1.36
C PRO A 189 -62.71 2.64 -0.50
N THR A 190 -62.99 3.36 0.59
CA THR A 190 -61.98 3.99 1.44
C THR A 190 -61.08 2.97 2.15
N LEU A 191 -61.65 1.83 2.57
CA LEU A 191 -60.87 0.78 3.24
C LEU A 191 -59.91 0.10 2.26
N VAL A 192 -60.33 -0.13 1.01
CA VAL A 192 -59.48 -0.73 -0.03
C VAL A 192 -58.36 0.23 -0.44
N VAL A 193 -58.62 1.54 -0.55
CA VAL A 193 -57.58 2.53 -0.83
C VAL A 193 -56.56 2.62 0.32
N LEU A 194 -57.00 2.58 1.58
CA LEU A 194 -56.08 2.58 2.73
C LEU A 194 -55.28 1.27 2.85
N VAL A 195 -55.87 0.12 2.53
CA VAL A 195 -55.14 -1.15 2.49
C VAL A 195 -54.14 -1.19 1.33
N LEU A 196 -54.50 -0.70 0.14
CA LEU A 196 -53.57 -0.62 -1.00
C LEU A 196 -52.46 0.42 -0.77
N ALA A 197 -52.75 1.56 -0.15
CA ALA A 197 -51.75 2.51 0.28
C ALA A 197 -50.83 1.91 1.37
N GLY A 198 -51.38 1.12 2.29
CA GLY A 198 -50.61 0.35 3.26
C GLY A 198 -49.69 -0.67 2.60
N PHE A 199 -50.19 -1.46 1.64
CA PHE A 199 -49.35 -2.41 0.88
C PHE A 199 -48.32 -1.71 -0.02
N ALA A 200 -48.61 -0.55 -0.59
CA ALA A 200 -47.63 0.25 -1.31
C ALA A 200 -46.55 0.82 -0.37
N TRP A 201 -46.94 1.28 0.83
CA TRP A 201 -46.01 1.80 1.84
C TRP A 201 -45.16 0.72 2.52
N LEU A 202 -45.68 -0.49 2.69
CA LEU A 202 -44.89 -1.65 3.09
C LEU A 202 -43.99 -2.15 1.95
N GLY A 203 -44.49 -2.20 0.71
CA GLY A 203 -43.70 -2.58 -0.47
C GLY A 203 -42.57 -1.60 -0.81
N LEU A 204 -42.69 -0.33 -0.42
CA LEU A 204 -41.65 0.69 -0.51
C LEU A 204 -40.71 0.74 0.72
N ARG A 205 -40.92 -0.12 1.72
CA ARG A 205 -40.06 -0.20 2.93
C ARG A 205 -39.07 -1.36 2.91
N ASP A 206 -39.27 -2.40 2.09
CA ASP A 206 -38.35 -3.54 1.98
C ASP A 206 -37.01 -3.24 1.29
N GLU A 207 -36.78 -1.98 0.86
CA GLU A 207 -35.59 -1.54 0.14
C GLU A 207 -34.69 -0.57 0.95
N ALA A 208 -35.17 -0.07 2.10
CA ALA A 208 -34.53 1.02 2.86
C ALA A 208 -34.00 0.60 4.26
N ASP A 209 -34.03 -0.69 4.61
CA ASP A 209 -33.64 -1.18 5.94
C ASP A 209 -32.78 -2.47 5.84
N ARG A 210 -31.82 -2.46 4.90
CA ARG A 210 -30.76 -3.48 4.83
C ARG A 210 -29.57 -2.99 5.66
N PRO A 211 -29.31 -3.52 6.86
CA PRO A 211 -28.07 -3.20 7.57
C PRO A 211 -26.87 -3.54 6.69
N THR A 212 -25.90 -2.62 6.60
CA THR A 212 -24.72 -2.73 5.75
C THR A 212 -23.93 -3.99 6.10
N ARG A 213 -24.21 -5.06 5.36
CA ARG A 213 -23.72 -6.39 5.68
C ARG A 213 -22.30 -6.53 5.11
N TYR A 214 -21.31 -6.41 5.99
CA TYR A 214 -19.92 -6.80 5.72
C TYR A 214 -19.84 -8.32 5.49
N ASP A 215 -20.27 -8.76 4.31
CA ASP A 215 -20.12 -10.14 3.86
C ASP A 215 -18.63 -10.37 3.55
N ARG A 216 -17.87 -10.96 4.49
CA ARG A 216 -16.56 -11.55 4.18
C ARG A 216 -16.76 -12.68 3.14
N VAL A 217 -16.61 -12.37 1.86
CA VAL A 217 -16.77 -13.34 0.77
C VAL A 217 -15.54 -14.23 0.72
N ARG A 218 -15.67 -15.45 1.25
CA ARG A 218 -14.68 -16.51 1.01
C ARG A 218 -14.81 -16.97 -0.45
N LEU A 219 -13.86 -16.56 -1.30
CA LEU A 219 -13.84 -16.93 -2.72
C LEU A 219 -13.61 -18.44 -2.93
N GLY A 220 -12.89 -19.10 -2.02
CA GLY A 220 -12.72 -20.56 -2.00
C GLY A 220 -11.96 -21.04 -0.76
N SER A 221 -11.78 -22.35 -0.60
CA SER A 221 -10.93 -22.94 0.46
C SER A 221 -9.46 -23.07 0.07
N GLY A 222 -9.12 -22.77 -1.19
CA GLY A 222 -7.77 -22.71 -1.71
C GLY A 222 -7.48 -21.46 -2.55
N ALA A 223 -8.41 -20.50 -2.57
CA ALA A 223 -8.26 -19.21 -3.26
C ALA A 223 -7.12 -18.39 -2.63
N GLN A 224 -6.13 -18.06 -3.45
CA GLN A 224 -4.91 -17.32 -3.16
C GLN A 224 -5.05 -15.92 -3.76
N PHE A 225 -5.65 -15.01 -2.99
CA PHE A 225 -5.87 -13.64 -3.43
C PHE A 225 -4.56 -13.02 -3.96
N LEU A 226 -4.57 -12.63 -5.23
CA LEU A 226 -3.50 -11.86 -5.85
C LEU A 226 -3.57 -10.40 -5.40
N THR A 227 -2.42 -9.79 -5.19
CA THR A 227 -2.22 -8.35 -4.95
C THR A 227 -2.54 -7.53 -6.21
N VAL A 228 -2.76 -6.23 -6.08
CA VAL A 228 -3.08 -5.31 -7.20
C VAL A 228 -4.48 -5.63 -7.76
N VAL A 229 -5.49 -5.33 -6.94
CA VAL A 229 -6.91 -5.68 -7.15
C VAL A 229 -7.42 -5.29 -8.55
N GLN A 230 -7.12 -4.09 -9.03
CA GLN A 230 -7.53 -3.62 -10.35
C GLN A 230 -6.94 -4.40 -11.54
N ARG A 231 -5.82 -5.13 -11.35
CA ARG A 231 -5.19 -5.95 -12.40
C ARG A 231 -5.87 -7.31 -12.57
N HIS A 232 -6.42 -7.85 -11.48
CA HIS A 232 -6.85 -9.25 -11.39
C HIS A 232 -8.33 -9.46 -11.07
N TYR A 233 -9.07 -8.41 -10.69
CA TYR A 233 -10.45 -8.50 -10.25
C TYR A 233 -11.33 -7.49 -10.99
N ALA A 234 -12.53 -7.91 -11.36
CA ALA A 234 -13.56 -7.05 -11.94
C ALA A 234 -14.88 -7.20 -11.19
N LEU A 235 -15.54 -6.08 -10.93
CA LEU A 235 -16.89 -6.02 -10.38
C LEU A 235 -17.87 -5.70 -11.53
N PRO A 236 -18.95 -6.48 -11.70
CA PRO A 236 -19.97 -6.21 -12.70
C PRO A 236 -20.84 -5.01 -12.25
N PRO A 237 -21.44 -4.24 -13.18
CA PRO A 237 -22.24 -3.05 -12.83
C PRO A 237 -23.48 -3.33 -11.97
N ASP A 238 -23.96 -4.57 -11.96
CA ASP A 238 -25.15 -5.02 -11.24
C ASP A 238 -24.85 -5.62 -9.85
N GLY A 239 -23.57 -5.72 -9.45
CA GLY A 239 -23.15 -6.31 -8.18
C GLY A 239 -23.40 -7.83 -8.07
N SER A 240 -23.67 -8.52 -9.19
CA SER A 240 -24.04 -9.95 -9.21
C SER A 240 -22.96 -10.93 -8.76
N GLY A 241 -21.70 -10.50 -8.70
CA GLY A 241 -20.58 -11.36 -8.32
C GLY A 241 -19.23 -10.66 -8.40
N ILE A 242 -18.17 -11.47 -8.47
CA ILE A 242 -16.78 -11.02 -8.61
C ILE A 242 -16.11 -11.91 -9.66
N LEU A 243 -15.51 -11.32 -10.68
CA LEU A 243 -14.55 -11.99 -11.56
C LEU A 243 -13.15 -11.80 -10.96
N PHE A 244 -12.35 -12.85 -10.86
CA PHE A 244 -11.03 -12.80 -10.24
C PHE A 244 -10.05 -13.83 -10.81
N ARG A 245 -8.78 -13.48 -10.95
CA ARG A 245 -7.69 -14.39 -11.33
C ARG A 245 -7.06 -15.02 -10.08
N ASP A 246 -6.95 -16.35 -10.06
CA ASP A 246 -6.53 -17.11 -8.87
C ASP A 246 -6.13 -18.57 -9.20
N SER A 247 -5.41 -19.21 -8.28
CA SER A 247 -5.25 -20.66 -8.18
C SER A 247 -6.36 -21.26 -7.30
N VAL A 248 -7.37 -21.91 -7.90
CA VAL A 248 -8.37 -22.68 -7.13
C VAL A 248 -8.16 -24.17 -7.39
N ASP A 249 -8.06 -24.96 -6.31
CA ASP A 249 -7.80 -26.40 -6.34
C ASP A 249 -6.60 -26.82 -7.23
N ARG A 250 -5.54 -25.99 -7.21
CA ARG A 250 -4.30 -26.10 -8.01
C ARG A 250 -4.46 -25.84 -9.51
N ARG A 251 -5.59 -25.30 -9.96
CA ARG A 251 -5.74 -24.74 -11.31
C ARG A 251 -5.59 -23.22 -11.24
N GLN A 252 -4.51 -22.71 -11.82
CA GLN A 252 -4.39 -21.29 -12.17
C GLN A 252 -5.40 -20.94 -13.28
N GLY A 253 -5.95 -19.72 -13.23
CA GLY A 253 -6.81 -19.17 -14.27
C GLY A 253 -7.74 -18.08 -13.74
N THR A 254 -8.76 -17.74 -14.52
CA THR A 254 -9.78 -16.76 -14.12
C THR A 254 -11.07 -17.48 -13.69
N TRP A 255 -11.67 -16.96 -12.63
CA TRP A 255 -12.79 -17.53 -11.92
C TRP A 255 -13.89 -16.50 -11.72
N TRP A 256 -15.12 -16.98 -11.74
CA TRP A 256 -16.32 -16.24 -11.40
C TRP A 256 -16.82 -16.67 -10.02
N LYS A 257 -17.27 -15.71 -9.22
CA LYS A 257 -17.95 -15.95 -7.96
C LYS A 257 -19.28 -15.20 -7.93
N GLY A 258 -20.36 -15.88 -8.27
CA GLY A 258 -21.71 -15.34 -8.23
C GLY A 258 -22.25 -15.17 -6.80
N GLN A 259 -23.23 -14.26 -6.66
CA GLN A 259 -23.90 -14.01 -5.39
C GLN A 259 -24.61 -15.27 -4.87
N GLY A 260 -24.23 -15.72 -3.67
CA GLY A 260 -24.83 -16.89 -3.01
C GLY A 260 -24.27 -18.24 -3.46
N GLU A 261 -23.31 -18.28 -4.40
CA GLU A 261 -22.62 -19.51 -4.77
C GLU A 261 -21.71 -20.01 -3.63
N ILE A 262 -21.52 -21.34 -3.54
CA ILE A 262 -20.72 -21.95 -2.47
C ILE A 262 -19.22 -21.95 -2.84
N GLY A 263 -18.87 -22.43 -4.04
CA GLY A 263 -17.53 -22.30 -4.63
C GLY A 263 -17.49 -21.22 -5.72
N PRO A 264 -16.35 -20.98 -6.36
CA PRO A 264 -16.24 -20.23 -7.61
C PRO A 264 -16.31 -21.18 -8.81
N THR A 265 -16.59 -20.64 -10.00
CA THR A 265 -16.66 -21.38 -11.27
C THR A 265 -15.56 -20.89 -12.21
N TYR A 266 -14.84 -21.80 -12.86
CA TYR A 266 -13.78 -21.44 -13.81
C TYR A 266 -14.36 -20.84 -15.10
N VAL A 267 -13.75 -19.75 -15.60
CA VAL A 267 -14.18 -19.06 -16.82
C VAL A 267 -13.23 -19.39 -17.97
N ASP A 268 -13.72 -20.16 -18.94
CA ASP A 268 -12.94 -20.59 -20.10
C ASP A 268 -12.60 -19.40 -21.04
N GLY A 269 -11.39 -19.40 -21.59
CA GLY A 269 -10.89 -18.34 -22.48
C GLY A 269 -10.27 -17.11 -21.80
N LEU A 270 -10.42 -16.98 -20.48
CA LEU A 270 -9.87 -15.89 -19.65
C LEU A 270 -8.56 -16.26 -18.90
N ASP A 271 -7.82 -17.24 -19.38
CA ASP A 271 -6.46 -17.49 -18.87
C ASP A 271 -5.51 -16.35 -19.28
N ASP A 272 -4.56 -16.06 -18.39
CA ASP A 272 -3.48 -15.09 -18.56
C ASP A 272 -3.88 -13.64 -18.94
N ILE A 273 -5.07 -13.22 -18.51
CA ILE A 273 -5.58 -11.85 -18.72
C ILE A 273 -5.09 -10.86 -17.66
N PHE A 274 -5.15 -9.57 -18.01
CA PHE A 274 -4.91 -8.42 -17.12
C PHE A 274 -5.94 -7.30 -17.33
N GLY A 275 -6.22 -6.55 -16.26
CA GLY A 275 -7.11 -5.38 -16.26
C GLY A 275 -8.56 -5.64 -16.73
N PRO A 276 -9.24 -6.74 -16.32
CA PRO A 276 -10.59 -7.03 -16.80
C PRO A 276 -11.60 -5.94 -16.40
N VAL A 277 -12.45 -5.51 -17.34
CA VAL A 277 -13.54 -4.57 -17.08
C VAL A 277 -14.83 -4.99 -17.79
N PHE A 278 -15.94 -5.00 -17.04
CA PHE A 278 -17.27 -5.30 -17.58
C PHE A 278 -17.83 -4.12 -18.40
N SER A 279 -18.57 -4.43 -19.46
CA SER A 279 -19.40 -3.47 -20.20
C SER A 279 -20.51 -2.89 -19.32
N PRO A 280 -21.09 -1.72 -19.64
CA PRO A 280 -22.17 -1.13 -18.84
C PRO A 280 -23.41 -2.02 -18.73
N ASP A 281 -23.73 -2.80 -19.78
CA ASP A 281 -24.78 -3.84 -19.75
C ASP A 281 -24.39 -5.14 -19.02
N GLY A 282 -23.15 -5.27 -18.55
CA GLY A 282 -22.59 -6.46 -17.89
C GLY A 282 -22.39 -7.69 -18.79
N ARG A 283 -22.64 -7.59 -20.11
CA ARG A 283 -22.64 -8.75 -21.02
C ARG A 283 -21.28 -9.07 -21.62
N TRP A 284 -20.33 -8.16 -21.58
CA TRP A 284 -18.97 -8.33 -22.08
C TRP A 284 -17.93 -8.02 -21.00
N ILE A 285 -16.78 -8.67 -21.09
CA ILE A 285 -15.58 -8.40 -20.32
C ILE A 285 -14.50 -8.03 -21.34
N ALA A 286 -13.97 -6.81 -21.26
CA ALA A 286 -12.78 -6.39 -22.01
C ALA A 286 -11.53 -6.56 -21.13
N PHE A 287 -10.39 -6.92 -21.73
CA PHE A 287 -9.14 -7.22 -21.01
C PHE A 287 -7.92 -7.15 -21.93
N SER A 288 -6.74 -6.97 -21.34
CA SER A 288 -5.45 -7.12 -22.03
C SER A 288 -4.94 -8.56 -21.97
N ARG A 289 -4.33 -9.02 -23.06
CA ARG A 289 -3.53 -10.26 -23.15
C ARG A 289 -2.62 -10.20 -24.38
N ASP A 290 -1.34 -10.54 -24.22
CA ASP A 290 -0.33 -10.63 -25.28
C ASP A 290 -0.25 -9.37 -26.19
N GLY A 291 -0.25 -8.17 -25.59
CA GLY A 291 -0.23 -6.90 -26.33
C GLY A 291 -1.48 -6.63 -27.16
N GLY A 292 -2.57 -7.38 -26.92
CA GLY A 292 -3.88 -7.20 -27.54
C GLY A 292 -4.96 -6.81 -26.53
N LEU A 293 -5.87 -5.94 -26.94
CA LEU A 293 -7.15 -5.70 -26.28
C LEU A 293 -8.14 -6.73 -26.81
N TRP A 294 -8.76 -7.49 -25.92
CA TRP A 294 -9.73 -8.54 -26.25
C TRP A 294 -11.06 -8.28 -25.54
N LYS A 295 -12.13 -8.92 -26.02
CA LYS A 295 -13.35 -9.12 -25.24
C LYS A 295 -13.95 -10.52 -25.38
N GLN A 296 -14.70 -10.96 -24.37
CA GLN A 296 -15.63 -12.10 -24.43
C GLN A 296 -16.80 -11.90 -23.47
N PRO A 297 -17.93 -12.62 -23.62
CA PRO A 297 -18.92 -12.75 -22.56
C PRO A 297 -18.40 -13.63 -21.42
N LEU A 298 -19.07 -13.59 -20.27
CA LEU A 298 -18.77 -14.46 -19.13
C LEU A 298 -18.91 -15.95 -19.46
N GLU A 299 -19.82 -16.33 -20.36
CA GLU A 299 -20.03 -17.72 -20.78
C GLU A 299 -20.20 -17.86 -22.30
N GLY A 300 -19.70 -18.98 -22.85
CA GLY A 300 -20.20 -19.58 -24.08
C GLY A 300 -19.62 -19.11 -25.42
N ALA A 301 -18.82 -18.04 -25.47
CA ALA A 301 -18.13 -17.61 -26.69
C ALA A 301 -16.64 -17.33 -26.45
N PRO A 302 -15.76 -17.62 -27.41
CA PRO A 302 -14.32 -17.40 -27.27
C PRO A 302 -13.94 -15.90 -27.32
N PRO A 303 -12.73 -15.54 -26.84
CA PRO A 303 -12.14 -14.20 -27.02
C PRO A 303 -12.14 -13.70 -28.45
N VAL A 304 -12.50 -12.43 -28.63
CA VAL A 304 -12.37 -11.66 -29.86
C VAL A 304 -11.29 -10.59 -29.66
N LEU A 305 -10.27 -10.57 -30.53
CA LEU A 305 -9.27 -9.52 -30.58
C LEU A 305 -9.89 -8.24 -31.17
N LEU A 306 -9.67 -7.11 -30.52
CA LEU A 306 -10.17 -5.80 -30.94
C LEU A 306 -9.05 -4.91 -31.48
N VAL A 307 -7.93 -4.80 -30.76
CA VAL A 307 -6.69 -4.14 -31.22
C VAL A 307 -5.45 -4.91 -30.77
N ASP A 308 -4.34 -4.79 -31.49
CA ASP A 308 -3.03 -5.42 -31.25
C ASP A 308 -1.95 -4.41 -30.78
N SER A 309 -2.40 -3.30 -30.19
CA SER A 309 -1.59 -2.10 -29.88
C SER A 309 -1.84 -1.51 -28.49
N ILE A 310 -2.48 -2.25 -27.59
CA ILE A 310 -2.58 -1.87 -26.16
C ILE A 310 -1.20 -1.95 -25.50
N SER A 311 -0.97 -1.20 -24.42
CA SER A 311 0.25 -1.34 -23.62
C SER A 311 0.39 -2.76 -23.04
N ASP A 312 1.64 -3.20 -22.97
CA ASP A 312 2.09 -4.45 -22.33
C ASP A 312 2.51 -4.23 -20.86
N ASP A 313 2.22 -3.04 -20.30
CA ASP A 313 2.57 -2.63 -18.94
C ASP A 313 1.91 -3.47 -17.83
N PHE A 314 2.42 -3.26 -16.61
CA PHE A 314 1.99 -3.95 -15.40
C PHE A 314 0.47 -3.81 -15.12
N ASN A 315 -0.19 -2.71 -15.50
CA ASN A 315 -1.63 -2.56 -15.36
C ASN A 315 -2.22 -1.61 -16.43
N PRO A 316 -2.55 -2.13 -17.64
CA PRO A 316 -3.00 -1.29 -18.74
C PRO A 316 -4.37 -0.67 -18.41
N GLY A 317 -4.50 0.64 -18.64
CA GLY A 317 -5.76 1.34 -18.47
C GLY A 317 -6.81 0.89 -19.49
N ILE A 318 -7.90 0.24 -19.04
CA ILE A 318 -9.06 -0.13 -19.88
C ILE A 318 -10.36 0.38 -19.23
N ALA A 319 -11.27 0.95 -20.03
CA ALA A 319 -12.63 1.29 -19.61
C ALA A 319 -13.62 1.27 -20.77
N TRP A 320 -14.91 1.09 -20.49
CA TRP A 320 -15.98 1.24 -21.48
C TRP A 320 -16.50 2.68 -21.51
N LEU A 321 -16.71 3.20 -22.72
CA LEU A 321 -17.41 4.45 -23.01
C LEU A 321 -18.72 4.11 -23.73
N ALA A 322 -19.80 3.95 -22.95
CA ALA A 322 -21.05 3.32 -23.38
C ALA A 322 -20.84 1.88 -23.93
N GLU A 323 -21.82 1.34 -24.67
CA GLU A 323 -21.88 -0.08 -25.06
C GLU A 323 -20.92 -0.50 -26.18
N ALA A 324 -20.35 0.46 -26.92
CA ALA A 324 -19.54 0.20 -28.11
C ALA A 324 -18.23 1.01 -28.19
N GLY A 325 -18.00 1.93 -27.25
CA GLY A 325 -16.72 2.62 -27.10
C GLY A 325 -15.85 1.89 -26.08
N ILE A 326 -14.58 1.64 -26.40
CA ILE A 326 -13.60 1.13 -25.44
C ILE A 326 -12.39 2.06 -25.41
N LEU A 327 -12.12 2.56 -24.21
CA LEU A 327 -10.95 3.34 -23.86
C LEU A 327 -9.80 2.40 -23.51
N TYR A 328 -8.62 2.63 -24.08
CA TYR A 328 -7.43 1.85 -23.77
C TYR A 328 -6.14 2.69 -23.85
N GLU A 329 -5.14 2.34 -23.05
CA GLU A 329 -3.76 2.85 -23.17
C GLU A 329 -3.02 2.14 -24.31
N ASP A 330 -2.42 2.86 -25.26
CA ASP A 330 -1.59 2.26 -26.31
C ASP A 330 -0.12 2.07 -25.92
N ARG A 331 0.68 1.44 -26.79
CA ARG A 331 2.12 1.25 -26.58
C ARG A 331 2.97 2.55 -26.54
N ASP A 332 2.39 3.70 -26.88
CA ASP A 332 3.02 5.01 -26.72
C ASP A 332 2.53 5.71 -25.41
N HIS A 333 1.87 4.95 -24.53
CA HIS A 333 1.20 5.37 -23.28
C HIS A 333 0.13 6.47 -23.49
N GLY A 334 -0.41 6.58 -24.70
CA GLY A 334 -1.50 7.50 -25.04
C GLY A 334 -2.88 6.89 -24.80
N LEU A 335 -3.84 7.71 -24.37
CA LEU A 335 -5.23 7.27 -24.24
C LEU A 335 -5.92 7.24 -25.61
N ARG A 336 -6.37 6.06 -26.03
CA ARG A 336 -7.14 5.82 -27.24
C ARG A 336 -8.61 5.55 -26.91
N LEU A 337 -9.47 5.87 -27.88
CA LEU A 337 -10.86 5.40 -27.96
C LEU A 337 -11.01 4.55 -29.22
N LEU A 338 -11.35 3.27 -29.04
CA LEU A 338 -11.92 2.41 -30.06
C LEU A 338 -13.43 2.64 -30.12
N ASP A 339 -13.95 2.96 -31.29
CA ASP A 339 -15.38 2.91 -31.61
C ASP A 339 -15.63 1.63 -32.42
N GLU A 340 -16.33 0.65 -31.84
CA GLU A 340 -16.61 -0.63 -32.48
C GLU A 340 -17.68 -0.55 -33.59
N GLU A 341 -18.61 0.40 -33.54
CA GLU A 341 -19.66 0.54 -34.56
C GLU A 341 -19.10 1.14 -35.85
N LEU A 342 -18.19 2.12 -35.71
CA LEU A 342 -17.50 2.76 -36.82
C LEU A 342 -16.23 2.01 -37.25
N GLY A 343 -15.68 1.15 -36.38
CA GLY A 343 -14.41 0.46 -36.59
C GLY A 343 -13.23 1.44 -36.63
N THR A 344 -13.27 2.51 -35.84
CA THR A 344 -12.27 3.58 -35.85
C THR A 344 -11.57 3.73 -34.50
N ILE A 345 -10.31 4.15 -34.52
CA ILE A 345 -9.51 4.42 -33.32
C ILE A 345 -9.10 5.90 -33.33
N ARG A 346 -9.37 6.60 -32.23
CA ARG A 346 -9.04 8.03 -32.03
C ARG A 346 -8.08 8.20 -30.86
N LEU A 347 -7.10 9.09 -30.97
CA LEU A 347 -6.30 9.57 -29.84
C LEU A 347 -7.12 10.61 -29.06
N LEU A 348 -7.20 10.46 -27.74
CA LEU A 348 -7.87 11.39 -26.83
C LEU A 348 -6.87 12.25 -26.03
N ALA A 349 -5.75 11.66 -25.62
CA ALA A 349 -4.68 12.34 -24.90
C ALA A 349 -3.35 11.62 -25.10
N THR A 350 -2.26 12.37 -25.16
CA THR A 350 -0.89 11.86 -25.19
C THR A 350 -0.33 11.60 -23.79
N ALA A 351 0.71 10.79 -23.69
CA ALA A 351 1.45 10.59 -22.43
C ALA A 351 2.01 11.90 -21.84
N GLU A 352 2.31 12.92 -22.67
CA GLU A 352 2.72 14.25 -22.19
C GLU A 352 1.58 15.00 -21.47
N GLU A 353 0.32 14.75 -21.86
CA GLU A 353 -0.86 15.40 -21.28
C GLU A 353 -1.39 14.68 -20.02
N VAL A 354 -1.37 13.34 -20.01
CA VAL A 354 -1.96 12.52 -18.92
C VAL A 354 -0.97 11.70 -18.09
N GLY A 355 0.29 11.59 -18.50
CA GLY A 355 1.26 10.64 -17.94
C GLY A 355 1.08 9.21 -18.48
N GLU A 356 1.91 8.27 -18.03
CA GLU A 356 1.77 6.82 -18.27
C GLU A 356 0.45 6.32 -17.62
N VAL A 357 -0.50 5.78 -18.39
CA VAL A 357 -1.93 5.67 -18.00
C VAL A 357 -2.28 4.31 -17.40
N PHE A 358 -2.12 4.19 -16.08
CA PHE A 358 -2.41 2.95 -15.36
C PHE A 358 -3.86 2.84 -14.83
N HIS A 359 -4.68 3.91 -14.87
CA HIS A 359 -6.09 3.84 -14.47
C HIS A 359 -6.99 4.81 -15.25
N VAL A 360 -8.14 4.32 -15.76
CA VAL A 360 -9.10 5.11 -16.54
C VAL A 360 -10.54 4.70 -16.23
N ARG A 361 -11.46 5.67 -16.18
CA ARG A 361 -12.92 5.45 -16.05
C ARG A 361 -13.70 6.50 -16.84
N ALA A 362 -14.70 6.09 -17.61
CA ALA A 362 -15.66 7.01 -18.21
C ALA A 362 -16.65 7.54 -17.15
N LEU A 363 -17.13 8.78 -17.32
CA LEU A 363 -18.24 9.30 -16.53
C LEU A 363 -19.56 8.58 -16.90
N PRO A 364 -20.48 8.36 -15.95
CA PRO A 364 -21.81 7.81 -16.24
C PRO A 364 -22.65 8.59 -17.26
N SER A 365 -22.36 9.89 -17.43
CA SER A 365 -22.98 10.76 -18.45
C SER A 365 -22.44 10.53 -19.87
N GLY A 366 -21.26 9.93 -20.02
CA GLY A 366 -20.57 9.73 -21.29
C GLY A 366 -19.89 10.98 -21.88
N GLU A 367 -19.97 12.14 -21.22
CA GLU A 367 -19.42 13.42 -21.72
C GLU A 367 -17.90 13.55 -21.55
N GLY A 368 -17.29 12.69 -20.72
CA GLY A 368 -15.89 12.79 -20.37
C GLY A 368 -15.32 11.55 -19.67
N VAL A 369 -14.01 11.58 -19.43
CA VAL A 369 -13.23 10.47 -18.89
C VAL A 369 -12.33 10.99 -17.77
N VAL A 370 -12.25 10.27 -16.65
CA VAL A 370 -11.22 10.51 -15.63
C VAL A 370 -10.07 9.52 -15.81
N VAL A 371 -8.86 10.06 -15.81
CA VAL A 371 -7.62 9.36 -16.15
C VAL A 371 -6.63 9.59 -15.02
N THR A 372 -5.88 8.57 -14.64
CA THR A 372 -4.75 8.72 -13.73
C THR A 372 -3.50 8.15 -14.39
N GLY A 373 -2.46 8.97 -14.42
CA GLY A 373 -1.15 8.58 -14.91
C GLY A 373 0.00 9.21 -14.14
N CYS A 374 1.21 8.82 -14.50
CA CYS A 374 2.45 9.28 -13.87
C CYS A 374 3.36 9.96 -14.89
N ASP A 375 4.04 11.04 -14.48
CA ASP A 375 5.09 11.65 -15.29
C ASP A 375 6.37 10.77 -15.17
N GLY A 376 6.41 9.68 -15.96
CA GLY A 376 7.40 8.60 -15.85
C GLY A 376 7.06 7.54 -14.79
N TRP A 377 8.01 6.64 -14.51
CA TRP A 377 7.84 5.46 -13.64
C TRP A 377 7.11 5.73 -12.31
N CYS A 378 5.88 5.21 -12.19
CA CYS A 378 4.97 5.39 -11.05
C CYS A 378 5.51 4.97 -9.66
N GLU A 379 6.55 4.14 -9.58
CA GLU A 379 7.23 3.87 -8.29
C GLU A 379 7.96 5.09 -7.71
N SER A 380 8.24 6.09 -8.54
CA SER A 380 9.12 7.22 -8.22
C SER A 380 8.52 8.60 -8.50
N ALA A 381 7.37 8.64 -9.18
CA ALA A 381 6.60 9.83 -9.52
C ALA A 381 5.31 9.94 -8.70
N THR A 382 4.77 11.15 -8.56
CA THR A 382 3.47 11.39 -7.92
C THR A 382 2.38 11.26 -8.98
N PRO A 383 1.39 10.36 -8.84
CA PRO A 383 0.35 10.21 -9.85
C PRO A 383 -0.59 11.42 -9.89
N ARG A 384 -1.11 11.72 -11.08
CA ARG A 384 -1.96 12.85 -11.39
C ARG A 384 -3.31 12.37 -11.93
N LEU A 385 -4.39 12.78 -11.28
CA LEU A 385 -5.75 12.67 -11.80
C LEU A 385 -6.00 13.83 -12.78
N SER A 386 -6.37 13.48 -14.00
CA SER A 386 -6.81 14.39 -15.06
C SER A 386 -8.22 14.05 -15.53
N TYR A 387 -8.92 15.05 -16.06
CA TYR A 387 -10.18 14.94 -16.77
C TYR A 387 -9.95 15.16 -18.26
N VAL A 388 -10.50 14.29 -19.10
CA VAL A 388 -10.53 14.42 -20.56
C VAL A 388 -11.96 14.70 -20.97
N ASP A 389 -12.21 15.93 -21.42
CA ASP A 389 -13.49 16.39 -21.94
C ASP A 389 -13.64 15.95 -23.40
N LEU A 390 -14.63 15.10 -23.69
CA LEU A 390 -14.83 14.52 -25.02
C LEU A 390 -15.59 15.46 -25.98
N GLU A 391 -16.30 16.47 -25.46
CA GLU A 391 -16.99 17.48 -26.28
C GLU A 391 -16.05 18.61 -26.71
N ARG A 392 -15.13 19.02 -25.82
CA ARG A 392 -14.19 20.12 -26.04
C ARG A 392 -12.84 19.66 -26.60
N ASP A 393 -12.54 18.36 -26.49
CA ASP A 393 -11.25 17.76 -26.87
C ASP A 393 -10.07 18.36 -26.07
N THR A 394 -10.25 18.42 -24.75
CA THR A 394 -9.29 19.06 -23.82
C THR A 394 -8.99 18.21 -22.59
N VAL A 395 -7.73 18.20 -22.16
CA VAL A 395 -7.27 17.58 -20.91
C VAL A 395 -7.09 18.66 -19.82
N VAL A 396 -7.62 18.40 -18.62
CA VAL A 396 -7.49 19.28 -17.44
C VAL A 396 -6.99 18.47 -16.25
N ALA A 397 -5.87 18.85 -15.65
CA ALA A 397 -5.39 18.24 -14.40
C ALA A 397 -6.31 18.64 -13.23
N LEU A 398 -6.85 17.65 -12.51
CA LEU A 398 -7.76 17.84 -11.37
C LEU A 398 -7.04 17.85 -10.02
N ARG A 399 -6.13 16.87 -9.79
CA ARG A 399 -5.48 16.67 -8.49
C ARG A 399 -4.23 15.78 -8.59
N SER A 400 -3.20 16.09 -7.80
CA SER A 400 -2.02 15.23 -7.59
C SER A 400 -2.18 14.33 -6.36
N ASP A 401 -1.42 13.23 -6.28
CA ASP A 401 -1.52 12.20 -5.24
C ASP A 401 -2.90 11.51 -5.19
N VAL A 402 -3.45 11.24 -6.36
CA VAL A 402 -4.59 10.33 -6.55
C VAL A 402 -4.09 9.18 -7.40
N TRP A 403 -4.26 7.94 -6.94
CA TRP A 403 -3.87 6.74 -7.68
C TRP A 403 -5.01 6.19 -8.54
N MET A 404 -6.24 6.23 -8.04
CA MET A 404 -7.41 5.76 -8.78
C MET A 404 -8.62 6.61 -8.43
N ALA A 405 -9.53 6.77 -9.38
CA ALA A 405 -10.77 7.54 -9.24
C ALA A 405 -11.95 6.84 -9.93
N TRP A 406 -13.05 6.62 -9.21
CA TRP A 406 -14.29 6.02 -9.70
C TRP A 406 -15.41 7.08 -9.68
N PRO A 407 -15.98 7.43 -10.84
CA PRO A 407 -17.13 8.33 -10.90
C PRO A 407 -18.41 7.60 -10.48
N MET A 408 -19.16 8.22 -9.58
CA MET A 408 -20.41 7.71 -9.02
C MET A 408 -21.62 8.41 -9.64
N SER A 409 -22.78 7.76 -9.62
CA SER A 409 -24.01 8.27 -10.25
C SER A 409 -24.63 9.51 -9.58
N ASP A 410 -24.12 9.92 -8.42
CA ASP A 410 -24.49 11.16 -7.71
C ASP A 410 -23.63 12.38 -8.11
N GLY A 411 -22.74 12.24 -9.10
CA GLY A 411 -21.86 13.32 -9.56
C GLY A 411 -20.61 13.53 -8.68
N ARG A 412 -20.19 12.50 -7.94
CA ARG A 412 -18.96 12.52 -7.16
C ARG A 412 -17.89 11.59 -7.74
N LEU A 413 -16.62 11.90 -7.49
CA LEU A 413 -15.52 10.96 -7.67
C LEU A 413 -15.14 10.39 -6.31
N VAL A 414 -15.19 9.06 -6.17
CA VAL A 414 -14.47 8.34 -5.11
C VAL A 414 -13.02 8.19 -5.56
N MET A 415 -12.07 8.52 -4.71
CA MET A 415 -10.63 8.55 -5.01
C MET A 415 -9.84 7.86 -3.89
N VAL A 416 -8.65 7.36 -4.23
CA VAL A 416 -7.67 6.84 -3.26
C VAL A 416 -6.29 7.48 -3.48
N ASP A 417 -5.63 7.87 -2.38
CA ASP A 417 -4.28 8.46 -2.41
C ASP A 417 -3.16 7.42 -2.20
N SER A 418 -1.89 7.88 -2.25
CA SER A 418 -0.72 7.02 -2.02
C SER A 418 -0.66 6.39 -0.62
N ARG A 419 -1.47 6.85 0.33
CA ARG A 419 -1.48 6.38 1.73
C ARG A 419 -2.59 5.35 1.98
N GLY A 420 -3.42 5.06 0.97
CA GLY A 420 -4.55 4.15 1.10
C GLY A 420 -5.75 4.79 1.81
N ALA A 421 -5.83 6.13 1.83
CA ALA A 421 -7.03 6.83 2.26
C ALA A 421 -8.00 6.98 1.08
N VAL A 422 -9.22 6.48 1.26
CA VAL A 422 -10.33 6.60 0.31
C VAL A 422 -11.21 7.77 0.72
N PHE A 423 -11.44 8.70 -0.20
CA PHE A 423 -12.24 9.91 0.01
C PHE A 423 -13.12 10.18 -1.22
N ALA A 424 -14.11 11.06 -1.09
CA ALA A 424 -14.90 11.50 -2.23
C ALA A 424 -14.98 13.03 -2.32
N SER A 425 -14.99 13.55 -3.54
CA SER A 425 -15.29 14.95 -3.86
C SER A 425 -16.46 15.02 -4.83
N ALA A 426 -17.33 16.01 -4.69
CA ALA A 426 -18.22 16.40 -5.78
C ALA A 426 -17.36 16.86 -6.99
N PHE A 427 -17.83 16.58 -8.21
CA PHE A 427 -17.12 16.91 -9.43
C PHE A 427 -18.07 17.55 -10.44
N ASP A 428 -17.73 18.74 -10.93
CA ASP A 428 -18.46 19.41 -12.00
C ASP A 428 -17.68 19.25 -13.32
N PRO A 429 -18.17 18.44 -14.28
CA PRO A 429 -17.50 18.25 -15.56
C PRO A 429 -17.59 19.48 -16.49
N SER A 430 -18.45 20.46 -16.19
CA SER A 430 -18.65 21.63 -17.06
C SER A 430 -17.56 22.69 -16.94
N ASP A 431 -16.88 22.76 -15.79
CA ASP A 431 -15.71 23.59 -15.53
C ASP A 431 -14.49 22.81 -14.98
N ALA A 432 -14.60 21.48 -14.88
CA ALA A 432 -13.59 20.56 -14.39
C ALA A 432 -13.14 20.83 -12.94
N THR A 433 -14.06 21.20 -12.05
CA THR A 433 -13.74 21.51 -10.65
C THR A 433 -14.07 20.37 -9.68
N LEU A 434 -13.22 20.22 -8.65
CA LEU A 434 -13.44 19.30 -7.52
C LEU A 434 -13.84 20.06 -6.26
N GLY A 435 -14.93 19.63 -5.63
CA GLY A 435 -15.33 20.08 -4.29
C GLY A 435 -14.40 19.57 -3.18
N ALA A 436 -14.65 20.05 -1.96
CA ALA A 436 -13.90 19.63 -0.77
C ALA A 436 -13.95 18.10 -0.59
N PRO A 437 -12.82 17.44 -0.27
CA PRO A 437 -12.78 15.99 -0.07
C PRO A 437 -13.40 15.59 1.27
N VAL A 438 -14.20 14.52 1.24
CA VAL A 438 -14.82 13.88 2.41
C VAL A 438 -14.15 12.52 2.63
N PRO A 439 -13.51 12.24 3.78
CA PRO A 439 -12.85 10.97 4.05
C PRO A 439 -13.87 9.86 4.31
N LEU A 440 -13.76 8.75 3.57
CA LEU A 440 -14.72 7.64 3.63
C LEU A 440 -14.15 6.43 4.39
N LEU A 441 -12.94 5.99 4.05
CA LEU A 441 -12.24 4.82 4.58
C LEU A 441 -10.72 5.08 4.62
N GLU A 442 -10.02 4.50 5.59
CA GLU A 442 -8.55 4.48 5.67
C GLU A 442 -8.07 3.03 5.86
N GLY A 443 -6.76 2.79 5.65
CA GLY A 443 -6.14 1.48 5.91
C GLY A 443 -6.23 0.47 4.75
N VAL A 444 -6.63 0.92 3.55
CA VAL A 444 -6.44 0.14 2.31
C VAL A 444 -4.96 -0.20 2.18
N ARG A 445 -4.64 -1.46 1.89
CA ARG A 445 -3.27 -1.91 1.65
C ARG A 445 -2.74 -1.22 0.39
N VAL A 446 -1.48 -0.79 0.42
CA VAL A 446 -0.85 -0.18 -0.74
C VAL A 446 0.46 -0.91 -1.01
N ALA A 447 0.56 -1.73 -2.06
CA ALA A 447 1.79 -2.44 -2.42
C ALA A 447 1.81 -2.92 -3.89
N PRO A 448 2.49 -2.19 -4.81
CA PRO A 448 2.87 -0.78 -4.70
C PRO A 448 1.67 0.16 -4.93
N PHE A 449 0.65 -0.32 -5.65
CA PHE A 449 -0.64 0.34 -5.88
C PHE A 449 -1.60 0.13 -4.70
N PRO A 450 -2.60 1.00 -4.46
CA PRO A 450 -3.68 0.73 -3.52
C PRO A 450 -4.53 -0.46 -3.96
N ASP A 451 -4.75 -1.42 -3.06
CA ASP A 451 -5.53 -2.63 -3.32
C ASP A 451 -7.02 -2.38 -3.11
N VAL A 452 -7.64 -1.65 -4.04
CA VAL A 452 -9.06 -1.29 -3.96
C VAL A 452 -9.69 -1.14 -5.33
N THR A 453 -10.94 -1.58 -5.46
CA THR A 453 -11.82 -1.22 -6.57
C THR A 453 -13.24 -0.96 -6.09
N VAL A 454 -13.92 -0.01 -6.73
CA VAL A 454 -15.31 0.38 -6.47
C VAL A 454 -16.17 0.04 -7.68
N GLY A 455 -17.29 -0.64 -7.45
CA GLY A 455 -18.28 -0.97 -8.47
C GLY A 455 -19.26 0.18 -8.72
N ALA A 456 -19.88 0.22 -9.90
CA ALA A 456 -20.89 1.23 -10.25
C ALA A 456 -22.13 1.17 -9.34
N ASP A 457 -22.44 0.00 -8.79
CA ASP A 457 -23.46 -0.24 -7.75
C ASP A 457 -23.05 0.29 -6.35
N GLY A 458 -21.89 0.91 -6.23
CA GLY A 458 -21.31 1.36 -4.97
C GLY A 458 -20.71 0.24 -4.12
N SER A 459 -20.55 -0.98 -4.65
CA SER A 459 -19.79 -2.03 -3.96
C SER A 459 -18.31 -1.69 -3.85
N LEU A 460 -17.64 -2.24 -2.84
CA LEU A 460 -16.24 -2.03 -2.55
C LEU A 460 -15.56 -3.38 -2.37
N LEU A 461 -14.44 -3.59 -3.06
CA LEU A 461 -13.51 -4.69 -2.81
C LEU A 461 -12.14 -4.08 -2.47
N TYR A 462 -11.57 -4.40 -1.30
CA TYR A 462 -10.23 -3.96 -0.94
C TYR A 462 -9.48 -4.98 -0.07
N ILE A 463 -8.15 -4.87 -0.01
CA ILE A 463 -7.31 -5.59 0.95
C ILE A 463 -6.99 -4.64 2.11
N ALA A 464 -7.28 -5.02 3.35
CA ALA A 464 -6.90 -4.24 4.53
C ALA A 464 -5.43 -4.48 4.89
N GLY A 465 -4.69 -3.42 5.24
CA GLY A 465 -3.29 -3.55 5.69
C GLY A 465 -2.44 -2.27 5.76
N GLY A 466 -2.91 -1.14 5.24
CA GLY A 466 -2.12 0.10 5.19
C GLY A 466 -0.82 -0.03 4.36
N ARG A 467 0.21 0.76 4.70
CA ARG A 467 1.50 0.78 3.98
C ARG A 467 2.46 -0.36 4.40
N ASP A 468 2.00 -1.60 4.41
CA ASP A 468 2.90 -2.77 4.55
C ASP A 468 3.61 -3.08 3.20
N ARG A 469 4.26 -2.04 2.62
CA ARG A 469 4.83 -2.03 1.26
C ARG A 469 6.02 -2.98 1.10
N PHE A 470 6.88 -3.04 2.12
CA PHE A 470 8.12 -3.79 2.10
C PHE A 470 8.38 -4.39 3.48
N ARG A 471 8.43 -5.72 3.57
CA ARG A 471 8.96 -6.47 4.72
C ARG A 471 10.33 -7.02 4.35
N GLU A 472 11.25 -6.12 4.06
CA GLU A 472 12.65 -6.45 3.82
C GLU A 472 13.38 -6.74 5.14
N ARG A 473 14.23 -7.75 5.11
CA ARG A 473 15.13 -8.17 6.17
C ARG A 473 16.52 -8.28 5.59
N ILE A 474 17.54 -8.09 6.41
CA ILE A 474 18.92 -8.38 6.02
C ILE A 474 19.38 -9.63 6.77
N VAL A 475 19.96 -10.58 6.06
CA VAL A 475 20.36 -11.88 6.59
C VAL A 475 21.79 -12.22 6.20
N TRP A 476 22.51 -12.87 7.11
CA TRP A 476 23.79 -13.51 6.80
C TRP A 476 23.53 -14.86 6.13
N VAL A 477 24.16 -15.10 4.98
CA VAL A 477 24.03 -16.31 4.17
C VAL A 477 25.42 -16.90 3.91
N ASP A 478 25.65 -18.18 4.21
CA ASP A 478 26.93 -18.82 3.87
C ASP A 478 27.03 -19.22 2.38
N ARG A 479 28.22 -19.66 1.94
CA ARG A 479 28.44 -20.16 0.57
C ARG A 479 27.56 -21.36 0.16
N ASP A 480 26.95 -22.08 1.11
CA ASP A 480 25.98 -23.16 0.82
C ASP A 480 24.52 -22.63 0.76
N GLY A 481 24.30 -21.33 0.90
CA GLY A 481 22.98 -20.69 0.90
C GLY A 481 22.23 -20.75 2.24
N ARG A 482 22.87 -21.18 3.34
CA ARG A 482 22.20 -21.28 4.64
C ARG A 482 22.17 -19.92 5.33
N ARG A 483 20.95 -19.49 5.67
CA ARG A 483 20.69 -18.31 6.51
C ARG A 483 21.18 -18.60 7.94
N LYS A 484 22.05 -17.76 8.48
CA LYS A 484 22.64 -17.91 9.84
C LYS A 484 21.88 -17.10 10.88
N THR A 485 21.88 -15.78 10.71
CA THR A 485 21.26 -14.81 11.63
C THR A 485 20.59 -13.71 10.81
N GLU A 486 19.44 -13.24 11.27
CA GLU A 486 18.78 -12.05 10.76
C GLU A 486 19.38 -10.83 11.46
N ILE A 487 19.90 -9.87 10.69
CA ILE A 487 20.25 -8.55 11.21
C ILE A 487 18.93 -7.85 11.48
N SER A 488 18.72 -7.35 12.71
CA SER A 488 17.40 -6.90 13.14
C SER A 488 16.98 -5.57 12.51
N LEU A 489 15.84 -5.61 11.80
CA LEU A 489 15.14 -4.52 11.12
C LEU A 489 13.63 -4.57 11.48
N TRP A 490 12.78 -3.54 11.36
CA TRP A 490 12.96 -2.08 11.51
C TRP A 490 11.60 -1.40 11.79
N PRO A 491 11.41 -0.06 11.70
CA PRO A 491 10.05 0.43 11.44
C PRO A 491 9.50 -0.22 10.16
N ASP A 492 8.31 -0.81 10.33
CA ASP A 492 7.47 -1.31 9.23
C ASP A 492 7.39 -0.27 8.11
N SER A 493 7.33 -0.71 6.83
CA SER A 493 7.30 0.11 5.59
C SER A 493 8.61 0.64 4.98
N SER A 494 9.79 0.32 5.52
CA SER A 494 11.09 0.77 4.97
C SER A 494 11.64 -0.10 3.82
N ARG A 495 12.21 0.50 2.76
CA ARG A 495 12.93 -0.20 1.65
C ARG A 495 14.43 0.07 1.65
N VAL A 496 15.25 -0.94 1.35
CA VAL A 496 16.71 -0.84 1.17
C VAL A 496 17.06 -0.58 -0.29
N GLY A 497 17.45 0.65 -0.62
CA GLY A 497 17.88 1.03 -1.96
C GLY A 497 19.28 0.53 -2.35
N ALA A 498 20.16 0.33 -1.37
CA ALA A 498 21.54 -0.18 -1.48
C ALA A 498 22.09 -0.50 -0.08
N LEU A 499 23.11 -1.36 -0.01
CA LEU A 499 23.90 -1.62 1.21
C LEU A 499 25.40 -1.58 0.93
N SER A 500 26.19 -1.37 1.99
CA SER A 500 27.63 -1.53 2.01
C SER A 500 28.10 -1.95 3.40
N LEU A 501 28.78 -3.08 3.49
CA LEU A 501 29.37 -3.63 4.72
C LEU A 501 30.75 -2.99 4.96
N SER A 502 31.10 -2.71 6.21
CA SER A 502 32.41 -2.15 6.56
C SER A 502 33.54 -3.18 6.33
N PRO A 503 34.78 -2.77 6.04
CA PRO A 503 35.92 -3.68 5.78
C PRO A 503 36.28 -4.64 6.93
N ASP A 504 35.73 -4.41 8.13
CA ASP A 504 35.90 -5.16 9.37
C ASP A 504 34.66 -5.98 9.76
N ASP A 505 33.63 -6.03 8.90
CA ASP A 505 32.31 -6.65 9.12
C ASP A 505 31.55 -6.13 10.38
N ASP A 506 32.00 -5.02 10.98
CA ASP A 506 31.47 -4.49 12.25
C ASP A 506 30.33 -3.48 12.12
N ARG A 507 30.12 -2.91 10.92
CA ARG A 507 29.09 -1.90 10.65
C ARG A 507 28.47 -2.06 9.26
N LEU A 508 27.18 -1.75 9.18
CA LEU A 508 26.39 -1.80 7.94
C LEU A 508 25.83 -0.43 7.59
N ALA A 509 26.20 0.09 6.43
CA ALA A 509 25.71 1.35 5.89
C ALA A 509 24.65 1.11 4.81
N LEU A 510 23.51 1.78 4.90
CA LEU A 510 22.33 1.48 4.08
C LEU A 510 21.70 2.74 3.49
N GLU A 511 21.31 2.69 2.22
CA GLU A 511 20.36 3.63 1.63
C GLU A 511 18.95 3.18 2.02
N VAL A 512 18.38 3.80 3.05
CA VAL A 512 17.01 3.53 3.50
C VAL A 512 16.07 4.53 2.83
N ILE A 513 14.97 4.00 2.30
CA ILE A 513 13.93 4.75 1.62
C ILE A 513 12.68 4.70 2.50
N THR A 514 12.25 5.86 2.99
CA THR A 514 10.97 6.03 3.71
C THR A 514 10.18 7.17 3.08
N ASP A 515 8.87 7.19 3.33
CA ASP A 515 7.99 8.26 2.86
C ASP A 515 8.24 9.60 3.58
N GLU A 516 8.75 9.56 4.81
CA GLU A 516 8.99 10.75 5.65
C GLU A 516 10.37 11.40 5.38
N SER A 517 11.42 10.57 5.26
CA SER A 517 12.81 11.03 5.10
C SER A 517 13.30 11.07 3.66
N GLY A 518 12.56 10.45 2.73
CA GLY A 518 13.08 10.09 1.41
C GLY A 518 14.25 9.11 1.52
N GLN A 519 15.15 9.16 0.54
CA GLN A 519 16.35 8.32 0.44
C GLN A 519 17.50 8.91 1.28
N GLN A 520 17.89 8.24 2.37
CA GLN A 520 18.97 8.67 3.27
C GLN A 520 19.95 7.53 3.53
N ILE A 521 21.19 7.86 3.91
CA ILE A 521 22.14 6.89 4.46
C ILE A 521 21.91 6.76 5.96
N TRP A 522 21.74 5.53 6.42
CA TRP A 522 21.67 5.14 7.82
C TRP A 522 22.80 4.16 8.14
N LEU A 523 23.19 4.07 9.41
CA LEU A 523 24.31 3.26 9.89
C LEU A 523 23.88 2.39 11.09
N GLN A 524 24.25 1.12 11.05
CA GLN A 524 24.02 0.14 12.12
C GLN A 524 25.35 -0.49 12.56
N GLU A 525 25.62 -0.47 13.85
CA GLU A 525 26.67 -1.28 14.49
C GLU A 525 26.23 -2.76 14.52
N LEU A 526 27.11 -3.69 14.17
CA LEU A 526 26.83 -5.12 14.10
C LEU A 526 27.39 -5.86 15.34
N PRO A 527 26.81 -7.00 15.74
CA PRO A 527 25.62 -7.63 15.16
C PRO A 527 24.29 -7.08 15.69
N ASP A 528 24.29 -6.38 16.82
CA ASP A 528 23.09 -6.12 17.64
C ASP A 528 22.69 -4.63 17.75
N GLY A 529 23.42 -3.73 17.09
CA GLY A 529 23.25 -2.28 17.23
C GLY A 529 21.91 -1.77 16.68
N ALA A 530 21.45 -0.65 17.22
CA ALA A 530 20.36 0.09 16.62
C ALA A 530 20.84 0.82 15.35
N LEU A 531 19.99 0.88 14.33
CA LEU A 531 20.21 1.77 13.19
C LEU A 531 19.94 3.21 13.59
N ALA A 532 20.82 4.12 13.18
CA ALA A 532 20.62 5.56 13.28
C ALA A 532 20.77 6.21 11.88
N PRO A 533 20.04 7.31 11.58
CA PRO A 533 20.29 8.08 10.39
C PRO A 533 21.69 8.71 10.46
N LEU A 534 22.47 8.56 9.39
CA LEU A 534 23.76 9.25 9.22
C LEU A 534 23.60 10.53 8.39
N THR A 535 22.64 10.53 7.46
CA THR A 535 22.23 11.72 6.69
C THR A 535 20.78 12.09 6.95
N GLU A 536 20.52 13.40 6.93
CA GLU A 536 19.18 13.97 7.01
C GLU A 536 19.01 15.07 5.95
N GLY A 537 17.78 15.58 5.82
CA GLY A 537 17.43 16.73 4.97
C GLY A 537 16.96 16.38 3.55
N PRO A 538 16.50 17.37 2.78
CA PRO A 538 15.76 17.15 1.51
C PRO A 538 16.62 16.58 0.37
N ALA A 539 17.95 16.57 0.51
CA ALA A 539 18.86 16.03 -0.49
C ALA A 539 18.97 14.51 -0.34
N ARG A 540 18.61 13.75 -1.39
CA ARG A 540 18.76 12.28 -1.42
C ARG A 540 20.21 11.90 -1.16
N ALA A 541 20.46 10.88 -0.36
CA ALA A 541 21.79 10.32 -0.10
C ALA A 541 21.77 8.81 -0.38
N ARG A 542 22.66 8.35 -1.27
CA ARG A 542 22.52 7.08 -1.98
C ARG A 542 23.86 6.41 -2.22
N ARG A 543 23.86 5.09 -2.42
CA ARG A 543 25.05 4.29 -2.81
C ARG A 543 26.25 4.51 -1.87
N PRO A 544 26.14 4.10 -0.59
CA PRO A 544 27.24 4.25 0.37
C PRO A 544 28.45 3.38 -0.03
N VAL A 545 29.66 3.89 0.19
CA VAL A 545 30.95 3.20 -0.02
C VAL A 545 31.87 3.53 1.15
N TRP A 546 32.44 2.50 1.79
CA TRP A 546 33.32 2.66 2.95
C TRP A 546 34.73 3.12 2.59
N SER A 547 35.32 3.88 3.51
CA SER A 547 36.77 4.09 3.60
C SER A 547 37.47 2.82 4.09
N PRO A 548 38.72 2.56 3.68
CA PRO A 548 39.46 1.37 4.07
C PRO A 548 39.80 1.29 5.57
N ASP A 549 39.74 2.41 6.28
CA ASP A 549 39.88 2.49 7.74
C ASP A 549 38.53 2.58 8.47
N ALA A 550 37.44 2.42 7.74
CA ALA A 550 36.05 2.50 8.21
C ALA A 550 35.73 3.78 9.02
N SER A 551 36.48 4.88 8.82
CA SER A 551 36.30 6.15 9.54
C SER A 551 35.28 7.10 8.88
N SER A 552 35.02 6.88 7.59
CA SER A 552 34.23 7.74 6.71
C SER A 552 33.47 6.92 5.67
N LEU A 553 32.34 7.47 5.22
CA LEU A 553 31.57 6.97 4.08
C LEU A 553 31.62 7.99 2.95
N ALA A 554 31.66 7.52 1.71
CA ALA A 554 31.36 8.28 0.50
C ALA A 554 30.00 7.84 -0.04
N PHE A 555 29.24 8.75 -0.64
CA PHE A 555 27.91 8.47 -1.17
C PHE A 555 27.51 9.50 -2.23
N VAL A 556 26.62 9.11 -3.15
CA VAL A 556 26.02 10.03 -4.12
C VAL A 556 24.96 10.87 -3.41
N THR A 557 25.07 12.20 -3.51
CA THR A 557 24.00 13.13 -3.16
C THR A 557 23.28 13.58 -4.42
N GLN A 558 21.94 13.63 -4.39
CA GLN A 558 21.10 14.13 -5.49
C GLN A 558 20.07 15.14 -4.94
N VAL A 559 19.85 16.24 -5.66
CA VAL A 559 18.88 17.30 -5.32
C VAL A 559 18.08 17.65 -6.56
N LEU A 560 16.77 17.81 -6.42
CA LEU A 560 15.91 18.34 -7.47
C LEU A 560 15.92 19.87 -7.44
N GLY A 561 16.24 20.50 -8.57
CA GLY A 561 16.25 21.95 -8.75
C GLY A 561 14.85 22.53 -8.85
N ALA A 562 14.76 23.87 -8.75
CA ALA A 562 13.49 24.59 -8.94
C ALA A 562 13.03 24.66 -10.42
N ASP A 563 13.89 24.21 -11.32
CA ASP A 563 13.70 24.01 -12.76
C ASP A 563 13.43 22.52 -13.12
N ASP A 564 13.14 21.69 -12.11
CA ASP A 564 12.86 20.26 -12.21
C ASP A 564 14.01 19.40 -12.76
N GLN A 565 15.23 19.96 -12.79
CA GLN A 565 16.44 19.24 -13.16
C GLN A 565 17.18 18.71 -11.92
N TRP A 566 17.76 17.51 -12.01
CA TRP A 566 18.59 16.97 -10.94
C TRP A 566 19.99 17.61 -10.94
N ASP A 567 20.51 17.98 -9.77
CA ASP A 567 21.96 18.17 -9.52
C ASP A 567 22.46 16.96 -8.72
N SER A 568 23.74 16.60 -8.90
CA SER A 568 24.35 15.48 -8.19
C SER A 568 25.85 15.65 -7.97
N TRP A 569 26.34 15.06 -6.89
CA TRP A 569 27.76 15.06 -6.54
C TRP A 569 28.08 13.91 -5.58
N VAL A 570 29.36 13.54 -5.48
CA VAL A 570 29.77 12.60 -4.41
C VAL A 570 30.07 13.41 -3.15
N SER A 571 29.45 13.02 -2.06
CA SER A 571 29.68 13.57 -0.72
C SER A 571 30.38 12.56 0.18
N THR A 572 30.91 13.04 1.30
CA THR A 572 31.45 12.22 2.38
C THR A 572 31.05 12.75 3.76
N LEU A 573 30.96 11.83 4.72
CA LEU A 573 30.76 12.07 6.14
C LEU A 573 31.63 11.11 6.97
N PRO A 574 32.11 11.53 8.15
CA PRO A 574 32.62 10.62 9.18
C PRO A 574 31.55 9.63 9.63
N THR A 575 31.95 8.42 10.03
CA THR A 575 31.03 7.37 10.50
C THR A 575 30.74 7.45 12.00
N ASP A 576 31.50 8.27 12.75
CA ASP A 576 31.33 8.49 14.19
C ASP A 576 30.18 9.45 14.55
N ALA A 577 29.38 9.87 13.55
CA ALA A 577 28.32 10.86 13.65
C ALA A 577 28.76 12.21 14.28
N SER A 578 30.06 12.54 14.27
CA SER A 578 30.58 13.82 14.79
C SER A 578 30.06 15.06 14.06
N THR A 579 29.51 14.89 12.86
CA THR A 579 28.81 15.93 12.10
C THR A 579 27.81 15.32 11.12
N THR A 580 26.72 16.04 10.84
CA THR A 580 25.79 15.76 9.73
C THR A 580 26.09 16.62 8.49
N THR A 581 27.13 17.47 8.54
CA THR A 581 27.47 18.39 7.45
C THR A 581 28.21 17.67 6.33
N ARG A 582 27.49 17.30 5.27
CA ARG A 582 28.03 16.62 4.09
C ARG A 582 29.16 17.45 3.45
N ARG A 583 30.36 16.87 3.31
CA ARG A 583 31.45 17.49 2.52
C ARG A 583 31.36 16.99 1.08
N THR A 584 31.46 17.87 0.08
CA THR A 584 31.62 17.42 -1.32
C THR A 584 33.03 16.84 -1.53
N LEU A 585 33.11 15.65 -2.12
CA LEU A 585 34.36 15.04 -2.59
C LEU A 585 34.68 15.43 -4.03
N LEU A 586 33.70 15.27 -4.93
CA LEU A 586 33.83 15.61 -6.35
C LEU A 586 32.49 15.99 -6.96
N ARG A 587 32.55 16.65 -8.12
CA ARG A 587 31.42 16.99 -9.01
C ARG A 587 31.76 16.57 -10.43
N HIS A 588 30.72 16.27 -11.20
CA HIS A 588 30.75 16.04 -12.64
C HIS A 588 29.65 16.90 -13.27
N ASP A 589 29.76 17.21 -14.56
CA ASP A 589 28.78 18.08 -15.24
C ASP A 589 27.50 17.30 -15.62
N GLU A 590 27.61 15.98 -15.79
CA GLU A 590 26.48 15.04 -15.91
C GLU A 590 26.09 14.40 -14.57
N ILE A 591 24.85 13.90 -14.48
CA ILE A 591 24.30 13.24 -13.29
C ILE A 591 25.12 12.01 -12.92
N ILE A 592 25.67 12.00 -11.70
CA ILE A 592 26.29 10.84 -11.07
C ILE A 592 25.19 9.93 -10.53
N MET A 593 25.21 8.68 -10.95
CA MET A 593 24.20 7.66 -10.62
C MET A 593 24.76 6.52 -9.76
N GLU A 594 26.09 6.34 -9.76
CA GLU A 594 26.81 5.29 -9.04
C GLU A 594 28.25 5.75 -8.77
N VAL A 595 28.83 5.33 -7.65
CA VAL A 595 30.24 5.57 -7.31
C VAL A 595 30.88 4.29 -6.78
N ALA A 596 32.10 4.02 -7.23
CA ALA A 596 33.00 3.02 -6.68
C ALA A 596 34.37 3.67 -6.43
N MET A 597 35.14 3.15 -5.48
CA MET A 597 36.43 3.72 -5.08
C MET A 597 37.50 2.65 -5.01
N THR A 598 38.74 3.00 -5.33
CA THR A 598 39.88 2.11 -5.08
C THR A 598 40.09 1.90 -3.59
N ALA A 599 40.64 0.75 -3.19
CA ALA A 599 40.85 0.41 -1.77
C ALA A 599 41.76 1.40 -1.01
N ASP A 600 42.57 2.20 -1.72
CA ASP A 600 43.41 3.26 -1.14
C ASP A 600 42.73 4.66 -1.13
N TRP A 601 41.48 4.75 -1.60
CA TRP A 601 40.71 5.98 -1.77
C TRP A 601 41.43 7.07 -2.61
N SER A 602 42.35 6.68 -3.51
CA SER A 602 43.04 7.63 -4.39
C SER A 602 42.28 7.93 -5.70
N VAL A 603 41.40 7.03 -6.13
CA VAL A 603 40.62 7.11 -7.37
C VAL A 603 39.14 6.85 -7.09
N ALA A 604 38.28 7.68 -7.69
CA ALA A 604 36.85 7.46 -7.77
C ALA A 604 36.48 7.10 -9.22
N VAL A 605 35.70 6.04 -9.38
CA VAL A 605 35.05 5.65 -10.63
C VAL A 605 33.56 5.93 -10.44
N VAL A 606 32.95 6.64 -11.38
CA VAL A 606 31.52 6.96 -11.35
C VAL A 606 30.86 6.53 -12.63
N ARG A 607 29.58 6.16 -12.51
CA ARG A 607 28.70 6.04 -13.67
C ARG A 607 27.87 7.31 -13.79
N THR A 608 27.89 7.91 -14.97
CA THR A 608 27.06 9.08 -15.30
C THR A 608 25.81 8.63 -16.07
N GLY A 609 25.01 9.57 -16.56
CA GLY A 609 23.91 9.31 -17.49
C GLY A 609 22.52 9.70 -16.99
N ASP A 610 21.58 9.68 -17.92
CA ASP A 610 20.17 10.04 -17.70
C ASP A 610 19.38 8.81 -17.23
N ALA A 611 18.71 8.92 -16.10
CA ALA A 611 17.91 7.85 -15.52
C ALA A 611 16.77 7.38 -16.47
N ALA A 612 16.25 8.28 -17.30
CA ALA A 612 15.16 8.01 -18.22
C ALA A 612 15.62 7.35 -19.54
N LYS A 613 16.90 7.46 -19.92
CA LYS A 613 17.39 6.99 -21.24
C LYS A 613 18.25 5.74 -21.17
N GLY A 614 18.75 5.36 -19.98
CA GLY A 614 19.55 4.15 -19.80
C GLY A 614 20.97 4.20 -20.40
N GLU A 615 21.28 5.19 -21.24
CA GLU A 615 22.61 5.56 -21.67
C GLU A 615 23.38 6.21 -20.50
N GLY A 616 24.56 5.69 -20.19
CA GLY A 616 25.39 6.22 -19.11
C GLY A 616 26.82 5.71 -19.18
N ASP A 617 27.76 6.64 -19.29
CA ASP A 617 29.19 6.33 -19.40
C ASP A 617 29.80 6.04 -18.02
N VAL A 618 30.92 5.31 -18.02
CA VAL A 618 31.74 5.09 -16.83
C VAL A 618 33.03 5.88 -16.96
N VAL A 619 33.20 6.86 -16.07
CA VAL A 619 34.35 7.77 -16.03
C VAL A 619 35.07 7.68 -14.68
N PHE A 620 36.34 8.08 -14.62
CA PHE A 620 37.11 8.10 -13.37
C PHE A 620 37.96 9.35 -13.23
N THR A 621 38.25 9.71 -11.97
CA THR A 621 39.22 10.77 -11.63
C THR A 621 40.06 10.35 -10.42
N ARG A 622 41.26 10.91 -10.32
CA ARG A 622 42.01 10.91 -9.06
C ARG A 622 41.39 11.95 -8.11
N LEU A 623 41.38 11.65 -6.81
CA LEU A 623 40.95 12.57 -5.76
C LEU A 623 42.06 13.53 -5.30
N ALA A 624 43.31 13.27 -5.68
CA ALA A 624 44.44 14.12 -5.38
C ALA A 624 44.58 15.26 -6.42
N GLY A 625 44.11 16.46 -6.06
CA GLY A 625 44.19 17.67 -6.89
C GLY A 625 42.88 17.99 -7.62
N PRO A 626 42.92 18.84 -8.67
CA PRO A 626 41.75 19.11 -9.51
C PRO A 626 41.24 17.82 -10.18
N ALA A 627 39.92 17.66 -10.27
CA ALA A 627 39.34 16.52 -10.97
C ALA A 627 39.71 16.57 -12.47
N VAL A 628 40.20 15.45 -12.99
CA VAL A 628 40.54 15.26 -14.41
C VAL A 628 39.93 13.94 -14.84
N TRP A 629 38.71 14.06 -15.36
CA TRP A 629 37.88 12.96 -15.79
C TRP A 629 38.45 12.26 -17.03
N GLN A 630 38.42 10.93 -16.99
CA GLN A 630 38.85 10.04 -18.08
C GLN A 630 37.77 8.96 -18.27
N GLY A 631 37.39 8.71 -19.51
CA GLY A 631 36.49 7.60 -19.85
C GLY A 631 37.15 6.25 -19.59
N VAL A 632 36.39 5.31 -19.00
CA VAL A 632 36.77 3.91 -18.86
C VAL A 632 36.16 3.10 -19.99
N LEU A 633 34.86 3.27 -20.20
CA LEU A 633 34.04 2.55 -21.17
C LEU A 633 33.59 3.51 -22.29
N ASP A 634 33.40 2.94 -23.48
CA ASP A 634 32.96 3.60 -24.72
C ASP A 634 32.51 2.45 -25.65
N SER A 635 31.30 1.96 -25.42
CA SER A 635 30.75 0.80 -26.14
C SER A 635 29.41 1.08 -26.84
N GLY A 636 28.76 2.20 -26.52
CA GLY A 636 27.39 2.51 -26.94
C GLY A 636 26.33 1.57 -26.34
N ALA A 637 26.69 0.72 -25.39
CA ALA A 637 25.76 -0.14 -24.65
C ALA A 637 25.65 0.34 -23.20
N ASN A 638 24.49 0.10 -22.60
CA ASN A 638 24.22 0.36 -21.19
C ASN A 638 25.14 -0.47 -20.28
N GLU A 639 25.76 0.19 -19.30
CA GLU A 639 26.83 -0.34 -18.44
C GLU A 639 26.56 0.06 -16.98
N TYR A 640 26.67 -0.85 -16.01
CA TYR A 640 26.32 -0.59 -14.59
C TYR A 640 26.88 -1.65 -13.63
N GLY A 641 26.70 -1.46 -12.32
CA GLY A 641 27.11 -2.43 -11.30
C GLY A 641 28.63 -2.52 -11.20
N LEU A 642 29.26 -1.40 -10.85
CA LEU A 642 30.71 -1.24 -10.83
C LEU A 642 31.33 -1.96 -9.63
N ALA A 643 32.35 -2.77 -9.88
CA ALA A 643 33.15 -3.41 -8.82
C ALA A 643 34.64 -3.44 -9.18
N LEU A 644 35.44 -2.69 -8.43
CA LEU A 644 36.90 -2.70 -8.54
C LEU A 644 37.48 -3.90 -7.80
N SER A 645 38.55 -4.49 -8.33
CA SER A 645 39.32 -5.51 -7.62
C SER A 645 40.04 -4.90 -6.40
N PRO A 646 40.35 -5.70 -5.36
CA PRO A 646 41.04 -5.20 -4.15
C PRO A 646 42.39 -4.52 -4.43
N ASP A 647 43.08 -4.95 -5.49
CA ASP A 647 44.35 -4.36 -5.94
C ASP A 647 44.19 -3.12 -6.86
N GLY A 648 42.95 -2.73 -7.17
CA GLY A 648 42.62 -1.60 -8.03
C GLY A 648 43.04 -1.74 -9.50
N ARG A 649 43.41 -2.95 -9.96
CA ARG A 649 43.90 -3.19 -11.35
C ARG A 649 42.83 -3.68 -12.33
N TRP A 650 41.65 -4.06 -11.84
CA TRP A 650 40.58 -4.62 -12.65
C TRP A 650 39.24 -3.98 -12.29
N LEU A 651 38.41 -3.72 -13.30
CA LEU A 651 37.02 -3.29 -13.14
C LEU A 651 36.09 -4.37 -13.69
N ALA A 652 35.28 -4.94 -12.80
CA ALA A 652 34.09 -5.71 -13.15
C ALA A 652 32.89 -4.76 -13.33
N HIS A 653 32.06 -5.05 -14.32
CA HIS A 653 30.85 -4.29 -14.65
C HIS A 653 29.88 -5.19 -15.42
N VAL A 654 28.60 -4.84 -15.40
CA VAL A 654 27.60 -5.36 -16.33
C VAL A 654 27.64 -4.53 -17.62
N SER A 655 27.49 -5.17 -18.78
CA SER A 655 27.30 -4.48 -20.07
C SER A 655 26.34 -5.25 -20.96
N GLU A 656 25.49 -4.54 -21.69
CA GLU A 656 24.50 -5.10 -22.63
C GLU A 656 25.04 -5.28 -24.07
N VAL A 657 26.35 -5.09 -24.29
CA VAL A 657 27.02 -5.20 -25.60
C VAL A 657 26.88 -6.57 -26.31
N SER A 658 26.37 -7.59 -25.61
CA SER A 658 26.05 -8.91 -26.19
C SER A 658 24.60 -9.05 -26.70
N GLY A 659 23.77 -8.03 -26.49
CA GLY A 659 22.30 -8.11 -26.63
C GLY A 659 21.59 -8.65 -25.39
N ARG A 660 22.30 -8.85 -24.28
CA ARG A 660 21.75 -9.10 -22.93
C ARG A 660 22.75 -8.63 -21.86
N PRO A 661 22.32 -8.41 -20.60
CA PRO A 661 23.23 -8.08 -19.50
C PRO A 661 24.21 -9.20 -19.21
N GLU A 662 25.51 -8.96 -19.35
CA GLU A 662 26.58 -9.90 -19.00
C GLU A 662 27.65 -9.23 -18.15
N VAL A 663 28.29 -9.97 -17.26
CA VAL A 663 29.43 -9.51 -16.46
C VAL A 663 30.71 -9.58 -17.29
N TYR A 664 31.38 -8.45 -17.38
CA TYR A 664 32.69 -8.28 -18.01
C TYR A 664 33.71 -7.75 -17.01
N VAL A 665 34.97 -8.18 -17.18
CA VAL A 665 36.13 -7.62 -16.47
C VAL A 665 37.11 -7.02 -17.47
N ARG A 666 37.72 -5.89 -17.13
CA ARG A 666 38.74 -5.24 -17.95
C ARG A 666 39.87 -4.63 -17.10
N PRO A 667 41.06 -4.38 -17.66
CA PRO A 667 42.10 -3.63 -16.96
C PRO A 667 41.60 -2.24 -16.55
N PHE A 668 42.08 -1.79 -15.40
CA PHE A 668 41.86 -0.46 -14.85
C PHE A 668 43.16 0.05 -14.19
N PRO A 669 43.47 1.36 -14.23
CA PRO A 669 42.87 2.43 -15.03
C PRO A 669 43.36 2.43 -16.50
N GLY A 670 44.03 1.36 -16.96
CA GLY A 670 44.62 1.28 -18.30
C GLY A 670 43.66 0.81 -19.40
N PRO A 671 43.98 1.07 -20.69
CA PRO A 671 43.28 0.45 -21.81
C PRO A 671 43.61 -1.05 -21.90
N GLY A 672 42.66 -1.85 -22.38
CA GLY A 672 42.88 -3.27 -22.66
C GLY A 672 41.59 -4.00 -23.05
N PRO A 673 41.69 -5.27 -23.45
CA PRO A 673 40.52 -6.05 -23.85
C PRO A 673 39.61 -6.31 -22.65
N ARG A 674 38.29 -6.21 -22.87
CA ARG A 674 37.30 -6.78 -21.95
C ARG A 674 37.30 -8.31 -22.07
N VAL A 675 37.19 -8.99 -20.93
CA VAL A 675 37.01 -10.43 -20.81
C VAL A 675 35.59 -10.68 -20.31
N GLN A 676 34.82 -11.45 -21.07
CA GLN A 676 33.48 -11.86 -20.69
C GLN A 676 33.55 -12.99 -19.64
N VAL A 677 32.87 -12.80 -18.50
CA VAL A 677 32.84 -13.78 -17.39
C VAL A 677 31.60 -14.67 -17.50
N SER A 678 30.42 -14.08 -17.66
CA SER A 678 29.14 -14.81 -17.81
C SER A 678 28.74 -14.97 -19.29
N ARG A 679 27.86 -15.93 -19.59
CA ARG A 679 27.45 -16.27 -20.98
C ARG A 679 25.95 -16.51 -21.16
N GLU A 680 25.19 -16.42 -20.08
CA GLU A 680 23.78 -16.82 -20.00
C GLU A 680 22.93 -15.76 -19.25
N GLY A 681 23.40 -14.50 -19.23
CA GLY A 681 22.78 -13.42 -18.48
C GLY A 681 23.25 -13.35 -17.02
N ALA A 682 23.88 -12.23 -16.62
CA ALA A 682 24.30 -12.01 -15.24
C ALA A 682 24.39 -10.54 -14.85
N VAL A 683 24.20 -10.29 -13.56
CA VAL A 683 24.15 -8.96 -12.94
C VAL A 683 24.86 -8.93 -11.59
N ALA A 684 25.04 -7.71 -11.06
CA ALA A 684 25.49 -7.43 -9.69
C ALA A 684 26.83 -8.11 -9.32
N PRO A 685 27.95 -7.80 -10.01
CA PRO A 685 29.25 -8.36 -9.69
C PRO A 685 29.83 -7.77 -8.38
N ARG A 686 30.50 -8.61 -7.59
CA ARG A 686 31.29 -8.24 -6.40
C ARG A 686 32.57 -9.07 -6.35
N TRP A 687 33.72 -8.44 -6.12
CA TRP A 687 34.98 -9.17 -5.93
C TRP A 687 35.05 -9.74 -4.51
N ALA A 688 35.70 -10.89 -4.37
CA ALA A 688 36.23 -11.33 -3.09
C ALA A 688 37.39 -10.41 -2.64
N HIS A 689 37.54 -10.21 -1.34
CA HIS A 689 38.61 -9.42 -0.72
C HIS A 689 39.99 -10.03 -1.00
N SER A 690 40.07 -11.35 -1.16
CA SER A 690 41.22 -12.10 -1.65
C SER A 690 41.65 -11.76 -3.10
N GLY A 691 40.74 -11.24 -3.93
CA GLY A 691 41.00 -10.85 -5.33
C GLY A 691 41.22 -12.00 -6.32
N ASN A 692 40.98 -13.25 -5.92
CA ASN A 692 41.04 -14.46 -6.76
C ASN A 692 39.66 -15.03 -7.11
N GLU A 693 38.58 -14.43 -6.62
CA GLU A 693 37.20 -14.83 -6.88
C GLU A 693 36.33 -13.60 -7.24
N LEU A 694 35.36 -13.80 -8.12
CA LEU A 694 34.34 -12.81 -8.49
C LEU A 694 32.95 -13.44 -8.35
N PHE A 695 32.12 -12.86 -7.48
CA PHE A 695 30.72 -13.26 -7.30
C PHE A 695 29.80 -12.46 -8.20
N PHE A 696 28.71 -13.06 -8.64
CA PHE A 696 27.62 -12.41 -9.38
C PHE A 696 26.34 -13.25 -9.31
N ARG A 697 25.20 -12.66 -9.71
CA ARG A 697 23.95 -13.41 -9.84
C ARG A 697 23.62 -13.66 -11.31
N THR A 698 23.19 -14.87 -11.67
CA THR A 698 22.67 -15.17 -13.02
C THR A 698 21.21 -14.76 -13.13
N LEU A 699 20.79 -14.23 -14.27
CA LEU A 699 19.39 -13.93 -14.56
C LEU A 699 18.56 -15.23 -14.70
N ASN A 700 17.25 -15.12 -14.56
CA ASN A 700 16.34 -16.20 -14.92
C ASN A 700 16.09 -16.20 -16.44
N PRO A 701 16.35 -17.29 -17.19
CA PRO A 701 16.05 -17.32 -18.63
C PRO A 701 14.56 -17.22 -18.96
N GLU A 702 13.68 -17.54 -18.01
CA GLU A 702 12.21 -17.46 -18.14
C GLU A 702 11.65 -16.09 -17.73
N ASP A 703 12.47 -15.28 -17.04
CA ASP A 703 12.19 -13.88 -16.67
C ASP A 703 13.51 -13.09 -16.74
N PRO A 704 13.92 -12.63 -17.94
CA PRO A 704 15.20 -11.95 -18.14
C PRO A 704 15.28 -10.59 -17.44
N ASP A 705 14.13 -9.99 -17.15
CA ASP A 705 14.00 -8.60 -16.75
C ASP A 705 13.86 -8.45 -15.23
N GLY A 706 13.18 -9.38 -14.55
CA GLY A 706 12.96 -9.39 -13.10
C GLY A 706 13.97 -10.22 -12.30
N ASP A 707 13.88 -11.55 -12.37
CA ASP A 707 14.45 -12.43 -11.34
C ASP A 707 15.90 -12.89 -11.54
N THR A 708 16.54 -13.28 -10.42
CA THR A 708 17.86 -13.93 -10.41
C THR A 708 17.77 -15.38 -9.96
N ARG A 709 18.43 -16.29 -10.69
CA ARG A 709 18.32 -17.74 -10.49
C ARG A 709 19.33 -18.30 -9.48
N PHE A 710 20.61 -17.94 -9.60
CA PHE A 710 21.69 -18.44 -8.75
C PHE A 710 22.68 -17.34 -8.37
N MET A 711 23.24 -17.46 -7.16
CA MET A 711 24.52 -16.87 -6.82
C MET A 711 25.63 -17.76 -7.42
N VAL A 712 26.59 -17.15 -8.10
CA VAL A 712 27.68 -17.81 -8.81
C VAL A 712 29.01 -17.20 -8.38
N VAL A 713 30.03 -18.04 -8.25
CA VAL A 713 31.43 -17.65 -8.12
C VAL A 713 32.21 -18.00 -9.38
N ALA A 714 33.06 -17.09 -9.83
CA ALA A 714 34.11 -17.35 -10.81
C ALA A 714 35.48 -17.33 -10.11
N GLU A 715 36.25 -18.42 -10.23
CA GLU A 715 37.66 -18.42 -9.85
C GLU A 715 38.46 -17.71 -10.95
N VAL A 716 39.30 -16.75 -10.57
CA VAL A 716 39.99 -15.85 -11.50
C VAL A 716 41.47 -15.69 -11.18
N THR A 717 42.29 -15.70 -12.23
CA THR A 717 43.70 -15.29 -12.16
C THR A 717 43.80 -13.82 -12.54
N THR A 718 44.47 -12.99 -11.71
CA THR A 718 44.63 -11.54 -11.90
C THR A 718 46.09 -11.07 -12.04
N ALA A 719 47.06 -11.95 -11.76
CA ALA A 719 48.49 -11.59 -11.65
C ALA A 719 49.15 -11.30 -13.01
N ASP A 720 48.98 -12.19 -13.99
CA ASP A 720 49.56 -12.14 -15.34
C ASP A 720 48.50 -11.83 -16.41
N GLY A 721 47.65 -10.84 -16.10
CA GLY A 721 46.41 -10.57 -16.84
C GLY A 721 45.21 -11.30 -16.24
N PHE A 722 44.00 -10.97 -16.70
CA PHE A 722 42.76 -11.55 -16.21
C PHE A 722 42.34 -12.79 -17.00
N ARG A 723 42.03 -13.88 -16.27
CA ARG A 723 41.46 -15.11 -16.82
C ARG A 723 40.41 -15.65 -15.85
N VAL A 724 39.33 -16.21 -16.41
CA VAL A 724 38.39 -17.04 -15.66
C VAL A 724 38.89 -18.48 -15.76
N GLU A 725 39.20 -19.09 -14.63
CA GLU A 725 39.70 -20.48 -14.55
C GLU A 725 38.53 -21.47 -14.42
N SER A 726 37.52 -21.13 -13.60
CA SER A 726 36.31 -21.92 -13.40
C SER A 726 35.11 -21.04 -13.04
N THR A 727 33.90 -21.58 -13.16
CA THR A 727 32.66 -20.99 -12.64
C THR A 727 31.80 -22.04 -11.96
N ALA A 728 31.17 -21.69 -10.84
CA ALA A 728 30.33 -22.60 -10.07
C ALA A 728 29.14 -21.87 -9.42
N SER A 729 27.95 -22.46 -9.51
CA SER A 729 26.79 -22.00 -8.73
C SER A 729 26.95 -22.38 -7.27
N LEU A 730 26.73 -21.42 -6.37
CA LEU A 730 26.77 -21.60 -4.92
C LEU A 730 25.39 -22.03 -4.40
N PHE A 731 24.36 -21.20 -4.61
CA PHE A 731 22.99 -21.45 -4.16
C PHE A 731 21.95 -20.70 -5.00
N GLY A 732 20.68 -21.09 -4.89
CA GLY A 732 19.57 -20.42 -5.56
C GLY A 732 19.19 -19.10 -4.89
N THR A 733 18.95 -18.06 -5.68
CA THR A 733 18.68 -16.69 -5.20
C THR A 733 17.20 -16.34 -5.03
N ALA A 734 16.30 -17.32 -5.15
CA ALA A 734 14.86 -17.13 -4.89
C ALA A 734 14.60 -16.59 -3.47
N GLY A 735 13.75 -15.58 -3.37
CA GLY A 735 13.44 -14.90 -2.10
C GLY A 735 14.55 -13.98 -1.59
N TYR A 736 15.56 -13.64 -2.40
CA TYR A 736 16.53 -12.58 -2.09
C TYR A 736 16.37 -11.42 -3.06
N GLU A 737 16.27 -10.21 -2.52
CA GLU A 737 15.99 -9.00 -3.29
C GLU A 737 17.09 -8.68 -4.30
N ARG A 738 16.69 -8.03 -5.40
CA ARG A 738 17.57 -7.64 -6.51
C ARG A 738 17.38 -6.16 -6.84
N GLY A 739 18.43 -5.37 -6.64
CA GLY A 739 18.45 -3.99 -7.13
C GLY A 739 18.55 -3.99 -8.66
N PRO A 740 17.77 -3.15 -9.39
CA PRO A 740 17.73 -3.20 -10.85
C PRO A 740 19.11 -2.95 -11.48
N ARG A 741 19.93 -2.10 -10.85
CA ARG A 741 21.27 -1.70 -11.31
C ARG A 741 22.34 -1.70 -10.19
N VAL A 742 22.07 -2.31 -9.03
CA VAL A 742 23.00 -2.39 -7.89
C VAL A 742 22.95 -3.74 -7.18
N PRO A 743 24.07 -4.24 -6.63
CA PRO A 743 24.04 -5.39 -5.74
C PRO A 743 23.25 -5.09 -4.46
N LEU A 744 22.20 -5.86 -4.22
CA LEU A 744 21.56 -5.98 -2.90
C LEU A 744 22.15 -7.15 -2.10
N TYR A 745 23.48 -7.27 -2.18
CA TYR A 745 24.28 -8.11 -1.31
C TYR A 745 25.71 -7.55 -1.19
N GLU A 746 26.39 -7.90 -0.10
CA GLU A 746 27.83 -7.73 0.07
C GLU A 746 28.50 -9.03 0.49
N VAL A 747 29.81 -9.12 0.31
CA VAL A 747 30.66 -10.25 0.71
C VAL A 747 31.28 -9.94 2.07
N THR A 748 31.46 -10.96 2.92
CA THR A 748 32.17 -10.80 4.21
C THR A 748 33.68 -10.67 4.05
N ALA A 749 34.36 -10.06 5.01
CA ALA A 749 35.81 -9.86 4.99
C ALA A 749 36.63 -11.17 4.94
N ASP A 750 36.04 -12.32 5.31
CA ASP A 750 36.63 -13.66 5.19
C ASP A 750 36.30 -14.39 3.87
N ASP A 751 35.52 -13.74 2.99
CA ASP A 751 34.98 -14.26 1.74
C ASP A 751 34.12 -15.55 1.87
N GLN A 752 33.69 -15.94 3.08
CA GLN A 752 32.94 -17.20 3.33
C GLN A 752 31.42 -17.04 3.45
N ALA A 753 30.92 -15.80 3.46
CA ALA A 753 29.50 -15.51 3.57
C ALA A 753 29.12 -14.23 2.81
N PHE A 754 27.83 -13.95 2.81
CA PHE A 754 27.21 -12.79 2.21
C PHE A 754 26.25 -12.14 3.21
N VAL A 755 26.17 -10.82 3.17
CA VAL A 755 25.03 -10.06 3.72
C VAL A 755 24.04 -9.86 2.58
N MET A 756 22.79 -10.30 2.72
CA MET A 756 21.78 -10.24 1.65
C MET A 756 20.48 -9.62 2.14
N VAL A 757 19.84 -8.82 1.28
CA VAL A 757 18.45 -8.41 1.47
C VAL A 757 17.52 -9.55 1.05
N THR A 758 16.53 -9.86 1.87
CA THR A 758 15.43 -10.79 1.58
C THR A 758 14.11 -10.07 1.85
N SER A 759 13.18 -10.10 0.91
CA SER A 759 11.80 -9.75 1.19
C SER A 759 11.06 -11.00 1.69
N VAL A 760 10.08 -10.80 2.58
CA VAL A 760 8.89 -11.65 2.52
C VAL A 760 8.26 -11.34 1.17
N ALA A 761 8.18 -12.33 0.28
CA ALA A 761 8.11 -12.06 -1.15
C ALA A 761 6.89 -11.21 -1.51
N PHE A 762 6.99 -10.40 -2.57
CA PHE A 762 5.85 -9.67 -3.14
C PHE A 762 4.68 -10.62 -3.53
N TRP A 763 5.00 -11.90 -3.74
CA TRP A 763 4.09 -13.01 -4.05
C TRP A 763 3.87 -13.98 -2.88
N ASP A 764 4.46 -13.74 -1.70
CA ASP A 764 4.14 -14.51 -0.50
C ASP A 764 2.75 -14.08 0.00
N TRP A 765 1.92 -15.10 0.15
CA TRP A 765 0.55 -15.16 0.68
C TRP A 765 0.06 -13.94 1.46
N ILE A 766 -1.11 -13.42 1.05
CA ILE A 766 -1.82 -12.35 1.75
C ILE A 766 -2.15 -12.79 3.20
N ASP A 767 -1.46 -12.17 4.15
CA ASP A 767 -1.78 -12.11 5.60
C ASP A 767 -2.82 -11.01 5.91
N GLY A 768 -3.35 -10.33 4.90
CA GLY A 768 -4.32 -9.23 5.01
C GLY A 768 -5.78 -9.70 4.86
N ASP A 769 -6.69 -9.08 5.61
CA ASP A 769 -8.12 -9.34 5.45
C ASP A 769 -8.63 -8.76 4.12
N VAL A 770 -9.09 -9.60 3.20
CA VAL A 770 -9.82 -9.14 2.01
C VAL A 770 -11.27 -8.83 2.39
N VAL A 771 -11.68 -7.59 2.14
CA VAL A 771 -12.99 -7.07 2.51
C VAL A 771 -13.77 -6.75 1.24
N TYR A 772 -14.92 -7.40 1.12
CA TYR A 772 -15.95 -7.04 0.15
C TYR A 772 -17.15 -6.48 0.91
N SER A 773 -17.72 -5.37 0.42
CA SER A 773 -18.90 -4.74 0.99
C SER A 773 -19.84 -4.29 -0.12
N ARG A 774 -21.09 -4.76 -0.09
CA ARG A 774 -22.10 -4.41 -1.11
C ARG A 774 -22.69 -3.05 -0.83
N SER A 775 -22.87 -2.26 -1.90
CA SER A 775 -23.49 -0.93 -1.83
C SER A 775 -22.87 -0.04 -0.73
N TRP A 776 -21.58 -0.24 -0.44
CA TRP A 776 -20.83 0.45 0.61
C TRP A 776 -20.96 1.97 0.48
N TYR A 777 -20.81 2.49 -0.75
CA TYR A 777 -20.93 3.90 -1.03
C TYR A 777 -22.33 4.45 -0.72
N TRP A 778 -23.37 3.65 -0.91
CA TRP A 778 -24.77 4.03 -0.65
C TRP A 778 -25.25 3.72 0.77
N SER A 779 -24.36 3.25 1.65
CA SER A 779 -24.71 2.98 3.05
C SER A 779 -24.96 4.27 3.84
N ASP A 780 -25.87 4.22 4.81
CA ASP A 780 -26.24 5.38 5.65
C ASP A 780 -25.02 6.08 6.26
N GLY A 781 -24.02 5.31 6.71
CA GLY A 781 -22.79 5.84 7.31
C GLY A 781 -21.90 6.60 6.31
N VAL A 782 -21.86 6.18 5.04
CA VAL A 782 -21.14 6.94 3.99
C VAL A 782 -21.96 8.16 3.56
N GLN A 783 -23.27 7.99 3.35
CA GLN A 783 -24.15 9.08 2.92
C GLN A 783 -24.24 10.20 3.97
N ALA A 784 -24.28 9.87 5.27
CA ALA A 784 -24.22 10.86 6.35
C ALA A 784 -22.95 11.72 6.29
N LYS A 785 -21.77 11.10 6.08
CA LYS A 785 -20.50 11.83 5.88
C LYS A 785 -20.56 12.75 4.66
N LEU A 786 -21.12 12.28 3.54
CA LEU A 786 -21.19 13.01 2.27
C LEU A 786 -22.15 14.21 2.30
N HIS A 787 -23.16 14.18 3.16
CA HIS A 787 -24.17 15.23 3.30
C HIS A 787 -23.92 16.20 4.46
N GLY A 788 -23.04 15.86 5.40
CA GLY A 788 -22.64 16.73 6.52
C GLY A 788 -23.72 16.82 7.59
N SER A 789 -23.73 15.84 8.50
CA SER A 789 -24.50 15.84 9.75
C SER A 789 -23.88 16.79 10.79
#